data_AF-A0A0J8R2X7-F1
#
_entry.id   AF-A0A0J8R2X7-F1
#
_cell.length_a   1.000
_cell.length_b   1.000
_cell.length_c   1.000
_cell.angle_alpha   90.00
_cell.angle_beta   90.00
_cell.angle_gamma   90.00
#
_symmetry.space_group_name_H-M   'P 1'
#
loop_
_entity.id
_entity.type
_entity.pdbx_description
1 polymer ?
#
loop_
_entity_poly.entity_id
_entity_poly.type
_entity_poly.pdbx_seq_one_letter_code
_entity_poly.pdbx_strand_id
1 'polypeptide(L)'
;MSRRPSKYGSKFRSAAASFRPKRAKTVEFSALRTSEATSQDEKFQALRLANSIDESMGFPRFESGKKRIGWLCNMHSTTIDDPKVPGGRAGVEFYFLEDDGGSFKATVEYDPYFLIAAKRGYEMEVEEWCRRKFEGLVKSTKQLEKEDLQMPNHLLGNKRKFLQLSFANVNDLLAVRKVILPIAEKNKKNVNAMDTYAEIASASAGFDMSMTKCRQTKMHISSSEFIVDIREYDVIHVRDRWIGYLITNREIVSEDISNFEYTPKPEYQGPFTIFNEPSEKSTIERFFQHVKEAKPTVIATYNGDYFDWSFVEARASVQGIDMYREIGFRKNSEDIYQSDYCVHMDCFAWVNRDSYLPQGSRGLKAVTVAKLGYDPDELDPEVMTRYASERPQTLAEYSVSDAVATYYLYMKYIHPFIFSLCTIIPLNPDDVLRKGTGTLCEMLLMVQAYKNNIILPNKHKDPIEAFWDGHLLDSETYVGGHVESIEAGVFRSDIPVNFSIDTTAIDELLRDLDAALTFSITVEEKKSLDDITNYDDVKAQISDRLMNLKNTPNRHERPSIYHLDVASMYPNIMTTNRLQPDSMIKESDCAVCDFNRPGKTCDRRLPWAWRGEFLPAKRDEYNMIRRAVANEKFPGKTRDSPLRSFDDLSESDQAKLVKSRLQEYCKKIYHKIHDSKTIEREAIICQRENPFYVDTVRNFRDRRYDFKGQQKVWKGKVDSLKGSGATAPEIEEAKKMVVLFDSLQLAHKVILNSFYGYVMRKGSRWYSMEMAGVTCLTGAHIIQMARELVERIGRPLELDTDGIWCMLPATFPENFAFTLKNGKKIAISYPCVMLNHLVHGRFTNHQYQTLVDPTTFRYETHSDNSIFFEVDGPYKGMILPTSKEEDKNLKKRYAVSSRCR
;
A
#
# COMPACT_ATOMS: atom_id res chain seq x y z
N MET A 1 -75.09 -46.06 -29.48
CA MET A 1 -74.78 -46.15 -30.92
C MET A 1 -73.80 -45.03 -31.25
N SER A 2 -72.47 -45.17 -31.24
CA SER A 2 -71.56 -46.31 -31.48
C SER A 2 -71.22 -46.55 -32.95
N ARG A 3 -70.16 -45.88 -33.45
CA ARG A 3 -69.30 -46.34 -34.56
C ARG A 3 -67.82 -46.09 -34.19
N ARG A 4 -66.89 -46.83 -34.83
CA ARG A 4 -65.49 -47.06 -34.40
C ARG A 4 -64.47 -46.25 -35.24
N PRO A 5 -63.18 -46.16 -34.83
CA PRO A 5 -62.15 -47.20 -35.11
C PRO A 5 -61.65 -47.90 -33.82
N SER A 6 -61.39 -49.21 -33.77
CA SER A 6 -60.26 -49.98 -34.36
C SER A 6 -58.91 -49.68 -33.68
N LYS A 7 -58.64 -50.26 -32.49
CA LYS A 7 -58.02 -51.58 -32.20
C LYS A 7 -56.46 -51.57 -32.17
N TYR A 8 -55.91 -51.98 -31.02
CA TYR A 8 -54.60 -52.62 -30.69
C TYR A 8 -53.44 -52.56 -31.74
N GLY A 9 -52.19 -52.27 -31.38
CA GLY A 9 -51.55 -52.11 -30.05
C GLY A 9 -50.33 -53.04 -29.89
N SER A 10 -49.12 -52.50 -29.74
CA SER A 10 -47.87 -53.28 -29.64
C SER A 10 -46.82 -52.63 -28.73
N LYS A 11 -45.94 -53.48 -28.17
CA LYS A 11 -44.95 -53.20 -27.14
C LYS A 11 -43.77 -52.37 -27.68
N PHE A 12 -43.29 -51.39 -26.92
CA PHE A 12 -41.92 -50.87 -27.07
C PHE A 12 -41.09 -51.18 -25.81
N ARG A 13 -39.85 -51.65 -26.03
CA ARG A 13 -38.89 -51.96 -24.97
C ARG A 13 -38.17 -50.69 -24.52
N SER A 14 -37.89 -50.58 -23.22
CA SER A 14 -36.96 -49.60 -22.67
C SER A 14 -35.53 -49.88 -23.16
N ALA A 15 -34.96 -48.96 -23.94
CA ALA A 15 -33.55 -49.00 -24.31
C ALA A 15 -32.73 -48.21 -23.30
N ALA A 16 -31.78 -48.86 -22.60
CA ALA A 16 -30.85 -48.17 -21.72
C ALA A 16 -29.85 -47.35 -22.55
N ALA A 17 -29.91 -46.03 -22.45
CA ALA A 17 -29.01 -45.13 -23.18
C ALA A 17 -27.62 -45.14 -22.54
N SER A 18 -26.63 -45.76 -23.21
CA SER A 18 -25.25 -45.79 -22.75
C SER A 18 -24.59 -44.42 -22.91
N PHE A 19 -24.15 -43.82 -21.80
CA PHE A 19 -23.60 -42.47 -21.76
C PHE A 19 -22.16 -42.45 -22.31
N ARG A 20 -22.01 -42.37 -23.64
CA ARG A 20 -20.70 -42.14 -24.27
C ARG A 20 -20.23 -40.71 -23.94
N PRO A 21 -19.03 -40.51 -23.35
CA PRO A 21 -18.49 -39.16 -23.18
C PRO A 21 -18.26 -38.51 -24.54
N LYS A 22 -18.77 -37.30 -24.74
CA LYS A 22 -18.50 -36.52 -25.96
C LYS A 22 -17.01 -36.21 -26.00
N ARG A 23 -16.31 -36.58 -27.09
CA ARG A 23 -14.96 -36.08 -27.38
C ARG A 23 -14.96 -34.55 -27.27
N ALA A 24 -13.94 -33.98 -26.65
CA ALA A 24 -13.74 -32.54 -26.67
C ALA A 24 -13.59 -32.08 -28.13
N LYS A 25 -14.46 -31.18 -28.58
CA LYS A 25 -14.21 -30.45 -29.82
C LYS A 25 -13.04 -29.49 -29.59
N THR A 26 -12.08 -29.48 -30.49
CA THR A 26 -11.14 -28.36 -30.64
C THR A 26 -11.95 -27.08 -30.85
N VAL A 27 -11.49 -25.96 -30.29
CA VAL A 27 -12.09 -24.65 -30.57
C VAL A 27 -11.44 -24.15 -31.86
N GLU A 28 -12.22 -23.87 -32.90
CA GLU A 28 -11.65 -23.40 -34.16
C GLU A 28 -11.08 -21.99 -34.00
N PHE A 29 -9.84 -21.83 -34.46
CA PHE A 29 -9.06 -20.58 -34.43
C PHE A 29 -9.80 -19.40 -35.07
N SER A 30 -10.51 -19.65 -36.17
CA SER A 30 -11.36 -18.70 -36.88
C SER A 30 -12.52 -18.16 -36.02
N ALA A 31 -13.18 -19.03 -35.25
CA ALA A 31 -14.40 -18.71 -34.50
C ALA A 31 -14.17 -17.80 -33.28
N LEU A 32 -12.91 -17.52 -32.93
CA LEU A 32 -12.54 -16.58 -31.85
C LEU A 32 -12.09 -15.20 -32.36
N ARG A 33 -11.67 -15.08 -33.63
CA ARG A 33 -10.95 -13.91 -34.16
C ARG A 33 -11.58 -13.23 -35.40
N THR A 34 -12.74 -13.69 -35.89
CA THR A 34 -13.33 -13.25 -37.18
C THR A 34 -13.70 -11.76 -37.30
N SER A 35 -13.60 -10.97 -36.23
CA SER A 35 -13.80 -9.50 -36.26
C SER A 35 -12.53 -8.70 -35.90
N GLU A 36 -11.37 -9.34 -35.73
CA GLU A 36 -10.18 -8.67 -35.17
C GLU A 36 -9.19 -8.14 -36.21
N ALA A 37 -9.19 -8.64 -37.45
CA ALA A 37 -8.12 -8.36 -38.42
C ALA A 37 -7.89 -6.85 -38.66
N THR A 38 -8.94 -6.10 -38.97
CA THR A 38 -8.88 -4.65 -39.19
C THR A 38 -8.36 -3.89 -37.95
N SER A 39 -8.78 -4.32 -36.76
CA SER A 39 -8.36 -3.74 -35.48
C SER A 39 -6.89 -4.06 -35.13
N GLN A 40 -6.34 -5.18 -35.61
CA GLN A 40 -4.92 -5.49 -35.45
C GLN A 40 -4.06 -4.58 -36.35
N ASP A 41 -4.44 -4.34 -37.60
CA ASP A 41 -3.74 -3.40 -38.49
C ASP A 41 -3.79 -1.95 -37.96
N GLU A 42 -4.95 -1.51 -37.47
CA GLU A 42 -5.11 -0.22 -36.77
C GLU A 42 -4.19 -0.10 -35.55
N LYS A 43 -4.12 -1.16 -34.72
CA LYS A 43 -3.22 -1.21 -33.55
C LYS A 43 -1.75 -1.08 -33.96
N PHE A 44 -1.31 -1.77 -35.03
CA PHE A 44 0.07 -1.66 -35.51
C PHE A 44 0.38 -0.29 -36.14
N GLN A 45 -0.59 0.34 -36.80
CA GLN A 45 -0.45 1.73 -37.26
C GLN A 45 -0.33 2.70 -36.08
N ALA A 46 -1.15 2.55 -35.04
CA ALA A 46 -1.06 3.35 -33.81
C ALA A 46 0.28 3.17 -33.08
N LEU A 47 0.82 1.94 -33.02
CA LEU A 47 2.14 1.65 -32.47
C LEU A 47 3.28 2.26 -33.30
N ARG A 48 3.19 2.28 -34.63
CA ARG A 48 4.18 2.94 -35.50
C ARG A 48 4.13 4.46 -35.33
N LEU A 49 2.93 5.05 -35.18
CA LEU A 49 2.75 6.47 -34.86
C LEU A 49 3.34 6.82 -33.49
N ALA A 50 3.04 6.06 -32.44
CA ALA A 50 3.62 6.25 -31.10
C ALA A 50 5.17 6.21 -31.14
N ASN A 51 5.74 5.24 -31.87
CA ASN A 51 7.19 5.16 -32.05
C ASN A 51 7.79 6.38 -32.77
N SER A 52 7.11 6.91 -33.80
CA SER A 52 7.53 8.13 -34.50
C SER A 52 7.43 9.37 -33.61
N ILE A 53 6.45 9.43 -32.70
CA ILE A 53 6.31 10.51 -31.72
C ILE A 53 7.48 10.44 -30.73
N ASP A 54 7.69 9.30 -30.06
CA ASP A 54 8.80 9.08 -29.13
C ASP A 54 10.17 9.46 -29.72
N GLU A 55 10.44 9.06 -30.97
CA GLU A 55 11.69 9.37 -31.67
C GLU A 55 11.82 10.88 -31.93
N SER A 56 10.74 11.55 -32.38
CA SER A 56 10.71 13.01 -32.53
C SER A 56 10.94 13.73 -31.18
N MET A 57 10.42 13.18 -30.08
CA MET A 57 10.61 13.67 -28.72
C MET A 57 11.92 13.21 -28.06
N GLY A 58 12.85 12.64 -28.83
CA GLY A 58 14.24 12.42 -28.41
C GLY A 58 14.58 11.00 -27.96
N PHE A 59 13.64 10.05 -28.00
CA PHE A 59 13.82 8.65 -27.59
C PHE A 59 13.94 7.68 -28.78
N PRO A 60 15.07 7.67 -29.51
CA PRO A 60 15.30 6.67 -30.55
C PRO A 60 15.42 5.26 -29.94
N ARG A 61 15.00 4.26 -30.70
CA ARG A 61 15.05 2.84 -30.31
C ARG A 61 16.48 2.32 -30.39
N PHE A 62 17.03 1.88 -29.26
CA PHE A 62 18.34 1.22 -29.20
C PHE A 62 18.18 -0.30 -29.36
N GLU A 63 18.58 -0.83 -30.52
CA GLU A 63 18.50 -2.27 -30.83
C GLU A 63 19.84 -2.99 -30.74
N SER A 64 20.94 -2.33 -31.14
CA SER A 64 22.30 -2.88 -31.06
C SER A 64 23.37 -1.79 -31.04
N GLY A 65 24.54 -2.10 -30.49
CA GLY A 65 25.67 -1.17 -30.41
C GLY A 65 26.59 -1.46 -29.23
N LYS A 66 27.37 -0.45 -28.82
CA LYS A 66 28.09 -0.47 -27.54
C LYS A 66 27.08 -0.45 -26.39
N LYS A 67 27.43 -1.01 -25.23
CA LYS A 67 26.61 -0.88 -24.00
C LYS A 67 26.47 0.61 -23.64
N ARG A 68 25.24 1.10 -23.57
CA ARG A 68 24.87 2.39 -23.00
C ARG A 68 24.54 2.22 -21.52
N ILE A 69 24.69 3.28 -20.74
CA ILE A 69 24.26 3.38 -19.35
C ILE A 69 23.31 4.56 -19.30
N GLY A 70 22.20 4.43 -18.59
CA GLY A 70 21.24 5.52 -18.44
C GLY A 70 20.28 5.27 -17.29
N TRP A 71 19.72 6.35 -16.75
CA TRP A 71 18.74 6.34 -15.69
C TRP A 71 17.35 6.05 -16.25
N LEU A 72 16.69 5.00 -15.74
CA LEU A 72 15.36 4.57 -16.15
C LEU A 72 14.29 5.57 -15.66
N CYS A 73 13.73 6.37 -16.58
CA CYS A 73 12.75 7.39 -16.25
C CYS A 73 11.30 6.91 -16.40
N ASN A 74 10.99 6.04 -17.38
CA ASN A 74 9.64 5.53 -17.61
C ASN A 74 9.65 4.12 -18.22
N MET A 75 8.53 3.39 -18.11
CA MET A 75 8.34 2.09 -18.77
C MET A 75 6.87 1.81 -19.12
N HIS A 76 6.62 1.19 -20.28
CA HIS A 76 5.27 0.89 -20.78
C HIS A 76 5.17 -0.51 -21.40
N SER A 77 4.01 -1.15 -21.27
CA SER A 77 3.73 -2.43 -21.94
C SER A 77 3.48 -2.20 -23.43
N THR A 78 4.26 -2.83 -24.29
CA THR A 78 4.23 -2.64 -25.76
C THR A 78 3.95 -3.94 -26.51
N THR A 79 3.82 -3.87 -27.83
CA THR A 79 3.68 -5.04 -28.72
C THR A 79 4.66 -4.92 -29.87
N ILE A 80 5.54 -5.91 -29.98
CA ILE A 80 6.52 -6.06 -31.06
C ILE A 80 5.80 -6.69 -32.26
N ASP A 81 5.94 -6.07 -33.43
CA ASP A 81 5.44 -6.58 -34.71
C ASP A 81 6.22 -7.86 -35.09
N ASP A 82 5.51 -8.90 -35.55
CA ASP A 82 6.08 -10.17 -36.01
C ASP A 82 5.11 -10.84 -36.99
N PRO A 83 5.45 -10.92 -38.30
CA PRO A 83 4.60 -11.57 -39.30
C PRO A 83 4.27 -13.05 -39.04
N LYS A 84 4.95 -13.72 -38.10
CA LYS A 84 4.68 -15.11 -37.71
C LYS A 84 3.72 -15.24 -36.52
N VAL A 85 3.42 -14.14 -35.82
CA VAL A 85 2.61 -14.12 -34.60
C VAL A 85 1.46 -13.12 -34.77
N PRO A 86 0.26 -13.56 -35.19
CA PRO A 86 -0.88 -12.65 -35.37
C PRO A 86 -1.30 -12.03 -34.03
N GLY A 87 -1.34 -10.70 -33.98
CA GLY A 87 -1.49 -9.91 -32.75
C GLY A 87 -0.17 -9.45 -32.12
N GLY A 88 0.97 -9.88 -32.66
CA GLY A 88 2.33 -9.50 -32.25
C GLY A 88 2.85 -10.26 -31.02
N ARG A 89 4.08 -9.94 -30.62
CA ARG A 89 4.74 -10.46 -29.41
C ARG A 89 4.71 -9.41 -28.30
N ALA A 90 4.51 -9.81 -27.05
CA ALA A 90 4.52 -8.88 -25.92
C ALA A 90 5.96 -8.46 -25.54
N GLY A 91 6.09 -7.21 -25.10
CA GLY A 91 7.32 -6.69 -24.52
C GLY A 91 7.04 -5.50 -23.60
N VAL A 92 8.10 -5.00 -22.97
CA VAL A 92 8.08 -3.76 -22.20
C VAL A 92 9.09 -2.81 -22.80
N GLU A 93 8.63 -1.60 -23.14
CA GLU A 93 9.46 -0.48 -23.57
C GLU A 93 9.98 0.24 -22.32
N PHE A 94 11.27 0.53 -22.28
CA PHE A 94 11.96 1.23 -21.18
C PHE A 94 12.63 2.48 -21.72
N TYR A 95 12.44 3.62 -21.04
CA TYR A 95 12.90 4.95 -21.46
C TYR A 95 14.04 5.40 -20.52
N PHE A 96 15.15 5.86 -21.09
CA PHE A 96 16.40 6.15 -20.38
C PHE A 96 16.92 7.56 -20.68
N LEU A 97 17.47 8.20 -19.66
CA LEU A 97 18.28 9.42 -19.75
C LEU A 97 19.77 9.10 -19.58
N GLU A 98 20.66 9.77 -20.32
CA GLU A 98 22.11 9.57 -20.27
C GLU A 98 22.83 10.75 -19.60
N ASP A 99 24.03 10.49 -19.07
CA ASP A 99 24.83 11.45 -18.30
C ASP A 99 25.30 12.66 -19.14
N ASP A 100 25.29 12.55 -20.47
CA ASP A 100 25.62 13.60 -21.43
C ASP A 100 24.41 14.45 -21.87
N GLY A 101 23.22 14.21 -21.29
CA GLY A 101 21.96 14.82 -21.69
C GLY A 101 21.27 14.10 -22.86
N GLY A 102 21.84 13.00 -23.36
CA GLY A 102 21.20 12.11 -24.30
C GLY A 102 19.99 11.38 -23.71
N SER A 103 19.21 10.74 -24.58
CA SER A 103 18.17 9.80 -24.17
C SER A 103 17.94 8.73 -25.24
N PHE A 104 17.33 7.62 -24.83
CA PHE A 104 17.00 6.48 -25.69
C PHE A 104 15.95 5.59 -25.07
N LYS A 105 15.31 4.74 -25.88
CA LYS A 105 14.45 3.68 -25.37
C LYS A 105 14.87 2.30 -25.86
N ALA A 106 14.54 1.27 -25.10
CA ALA A 106 14.81 -0.12 -25.45
C ALA A 106 13.63 -1.02 -25.07
N THR A 107 13.28 -1.97 -25.93
CA THR A 107 12.25 -2.99 -25.63
C THR A 107 12.89 -4.29 -25.14
N VAL A 108 12.33 -4.88 -24.09
CA VAL A 108 12.58 -6.27 -23.69
C VAL A 108 11.36 -7.13 -24.06
N GLU A 109 11.56 -8.18 -24.87
CA GLU A 109 10.54 -9.19 -25.14
C GLU A 109 10.23 -10.00 -23.88
N TYR A 110 8.95 -10.27 -23.62
CA TYR A 110 8.53 -11.07 -22.46
C TYR A 110 7.29 -11.90 -22.79
N ASP A 111 7.39 -13.22 -22.63
CA ASP A 111 6.27 -14.16 -22.79
C ASP A 111 5.32 -14.09 -21.59
N PRO A 112 4.08 -13.57 -21.75
CA PRO A 112 3.11 -13.55 -20.66
C PRO A 112 2.74 -14.99 -20.29
N TYR A 113 2.56 -15.28 -18.99
CA TYR A 113 2.23 -16.63 -18.53
C TYR A 113 1.20 -16.63 -17.40
N PHE A 114 0.58 -17.80 -17.19
CA PHE A 114 -0.06 -18.12 -15.91
C PHE A 114 0.19 -19.59 -15.53
N LEU A 115 -0.08 -19.90 -14.27
CA LEU A 115 0.15 -21.22 -13.68
C LEU A 115 -1.17 -21.95 -13.47
N ILE A 116 -1.21 -23.23 -13.82
CA ILE A 116 -2.32 -24.16 -13.57
C ILE A 116 -1.88 -25.17 -12.52
N ALA A 117 -2.63 -25.29 -11.43
CA ALA A 117 -2.50 -26.43 -10.51
C ALA A 117 -3.22 -27.65 -11.10
N ALA A 118 -2.50 -28.75 -11.27
CA ALA A 118 -3.09 -30.05 -11.62
C ALA A 118 -3.33 -30.90 -10.35
N LYS A 119 -3.97 -32.06 -10.50
CA LYS A 119 -3.92 -33.13 -9.50
C LYS A 119 -2.60 -33.91 -9.64
N ARG A 120 -2.07 -34.43 -8.52
CA ARG A 120 -0.82 -35.19 -8.50
C ARG A 120 -0.94 -36.43 -9.41
N GLY A 121 0.03 -36.65 -10.29
CA GLY A 121 0.05 -37.75 -11.26
C GLY A 121 -0.67 -37.46 -12.58
N TYR A 122 -1.46 -36.39 -12.67
CA TYR A 122 -2.21 -36.00 -13.87
C TYR A 122 -1.59 -34.79 -14.61
N GLU A 123 -0.42 -34.31 -14.19
CA GLU A 123 0.27 -33.15 -14.77
C GLU A 123 0.47 -33.32 -16.28
N MET A 124 0.91 -34.50 -16.71
CA MET A 124 1.16 -34.84 -18.12
C MET A 124 -0.12 -34.86 -18.97
N GLU A 125 -1.23 -35.40 -18.44
CA GLU A 125 -2.52 -35.43 -19.13
C GLU A 125 -3.11 -34.01 -19.30
N VAL A 126 -2.99 -33.19 -18.25
CA VAL A 126 -3.40 -31.77 -18.29
C VAL A 126 -2.55 -30.98 -19.29
N GLU A 127 -1.25 -31.23 -19.35
CA GLU A 127 -0.35 -30.61 -20.33
C GLU A 127 -0.71 -31.01 -21.77
N GLU A 128 -0.90 -32.29 -22.05
CA GLU A 128 -1.30 -32.77 -23.37
C GLU A 128 -2.71 -32.30 -23.77
N TRP A 129 -3.64 -32.18 -22.82
CA TRP A 129 -4.96 -31.60 -23.05
C TRP A 129 -4.89 -30.10 -23.37
N CYS A 130 -4.11 -29.31 -22.61
CA CYS A 130 -3.89 -27.90 -22.89
C CYS A 130 -3.26 -27.69 -24.28
N ARG A 131 -2.21 -28.45 -24.61
CA ARG A 131 -1.52 -28.38 -25.91
C ARG A 131 -2.46 -28.68 -27.09
N ARG A 132 -3.29 -29.73 -27.00
CA ARG A 132 -4.24 -30.11 -28.06
C ARG A 132 -5.47 -29.20 -28.15
N LYS A 133 -5.89 -28.56 -27.05
CA LYS A 133 -7.10 -27.73 -27.02
C LYS A 133 -6.85 -26.28 -27.39
N PHE A 134 -5.64 -25.77 -27.11
CA PHE A 134 -5.22 -24.39 -27.32
C PHE A 134 -4.02 -24.31 -28.27
N GLU A 135 -3.98 -25.23 -29.24
CA GLU A 135 -3.01 -25.27 -30.34
C GLU A 135 -3.03 -23.93 -31.09
N GLY A 136 -1.85 -23.38 -31.36
CA GLY A 136 -1.69 -22.04 -31.96
C GLY A 136 -1.88 -20.85 -31.02
N LEU A 137 -2.32 -21.05 -29.77
CA LEU A 137 -2.41 -19.97 -28.74
C LEU A 137 -1.34 -20.09 -27.65
N VAL A 138 -1.01 -21.31 -27.22
CA VAL A 138 0.06 -21.56 -26.23
C VAL A 138 1.41 -21.64 -26.93
N LYS A 139 2.34 -20.72 -26.60
CA LYS A 139 3.71 -20.67 -27.16
C LYS A 139 4.59 -21.80 -26.59
N SER A 140 4.51 -22.03 -25.27
CA SER A 140 5.25 -23.11 -24.62
C SER A 140 4.59 -23.56 -23.31
N THR A 141 4.93 -24.77 -22.87
CA THR A 141 4.52 -25.35 -21.59
C THR A 141 5.76 -25.67 -20.76
N LYS A 142 5.69 -25.42 -19.44
CA LYS A 142 6.78 -25.75 -18.51
C LYS A 142 6.21 -26.21 -17.16
N GLN A 143 6.66 -27.35 -16.67
CA GLN A 143 6.34 -27.78 -15.31
C GLN A 143 7.26 -27.06 -14.32
N LEU A 144 6.70 -26.56 -13.22
CA LEU A 144 7.37 -25.81 -12.15
C LEU A 144 6.94 -26.33 -10.78
N GLU A 145 7.82 -26.17 -9.79
CA GLU A 145 7.51 -26.39 -8.39
C GLU A 145 7.58 -25.06 -7.62
N LYS A 146 6.51 -24.75 -6.88
CA LYS A 146 6.40 -23.57 -6.03
C LYS A 146 5.92 -23.94 -4.64
N GLU A 147 6.27 -23.11 -3.68
CA GLU A 147 5.75 -23.22 -2.32
C GLU A 147 4.31 -22.72 -2.30
N ASP A 148 3.39 -23.51 -1.74
CA ASP A 148 1.97 -23.18 -1.62
C ASP A 148 1.60 -23.25 -0.15
N LEU A 149 1.50 -22.08 0.51
CA LEU A 149 1.29 -21.99 1.95
C LEU A 149 -0.08 -22.56 2.38
N GLN A 150 -1.01 -22.70 1.43
CA GLN A 150 -2.31 -23.34 1.64
C GLN A 150 -2.24 -24.89 1.52
N MET A 151 -1.05 -25.46 1.28
CA MET A 151 -0.82 -26.90 1.23
C MET A 151 -0.43 -27.46 2.61
N PRO A 152 -1.08 -28.54 3.09
CA PRO A 152 -0.69 -29.20 4.33
C PRO A 152 0.78 -29.65 4.31
N ASN A 153 1.48 -29.45 5.43
CA ASN A 153 2.89 -29.81 5.61
C ASN A 153 3.87 -29.22 4.57
N HIS A 154 3.56 -28.08 3.93
CA HIS A 154 4.50 -27.37 3.05
C HIS A 154 5.84 -27.01 3.76
N LEU A 155 5.79 -26.75 5.08
CA LEU A 155 6.94 -26.45 5.94
C LEU A 155 8.02 -27.56 6.02
N LEU A 156 7.72 -28.78 5.53
CA LEU A 156 8.70 -29.86 5.35
C LEU A 156 9.29 -29.89 3.92
N GLY A 157 9.24 -28.77 3.21
CA GLY A 157 9.70 -28.65 1.82
C GLY A 157 8.74 -29.24 0.78
N ASN A 158 7.51 -29.60 1.17
CA ASN A 158 6.49 -30.10 0.23
C ASN A 158 6.05 -28.97 -0.70
N LYS A 159 6.52 -29.02 -1.96
CA LYS A 159 6.18 -28.04 -3.00
C LYS A 159 5.05 -28.56 -3.88
N ARG A 160 4.23 -27.62 -4.37
CA ARG A 160 3.16 -27.91 -5.31
C ARG A 160 3.65 -27.81 -6.74
N LYS A 161 3.28 -28.79 -7.56
CA LYS A 161 3.53 -28.79 -9.01
C LYS A 161 2.49 -27.93 -9.74
N PHE A 162 2.99 -27.09 -10.63
CA PHE A 162 2.22 -26.21 -11.49
C PHE A 162 2.66 -26.38 -12.94
N LEU A 163 1.69 -26.35 -13.86
CA LEU A 163 1.93 -26.21 -15.28
C LEU A 163 1.90 -24.72 -15.64
N GLN A 164 3.04 -24.14 -16.00
CA GLN A 164 3.10 -22.84 -16.67
C GLN A 164 2.64 -23.00 -18.12
N LEU A 165 1.64 -22.22 -18.51
CA LEU A 165 1.35 -21.93 -19.91
C LEU A 165 1.93 -20.56 -20.24
N SER A 166 2.82 -20.49 -21.23
CA SER A 166 3.37 -19.24 -21.76
C SER A 166 2.73 -18.93 -23.11
N PHE A 167 2.50 -17.64 -23.35
CA PHE A 167 1.81 -17.10 -24.52
C PHE A 167 2.74 -16.14 -25.27
N ALA A 168 2.48 -15.87 -26.55
CA ALA A 168 3.24 -14.86 -27.28
C ALA A 168 2.79 -13.42 -26.95
N ASN A 169 1.53 -13.24 -26.55
CA ASN A 169 0.94 -11.95 -26.17
C ASN A 169 -0.15 -12.10 -25.10
N VAL A 170 -0.63 -10.96 -24.60
CA VAL A 170 -1.65 -10.89 -23.53
C VAL A 170 -3.06 -11.27 -24.01
N ASN A 171 -3.38 -11.06 -25.30
CA ASN A 171 -4.70 -11.40 -25.84
C ASN A 171 -4.94 -12.92 -25.82
N ASP A 172 -3.94 -13.69 -26.25
CA ASP A 172 -4.00 -15.16 -26.26
C ASP A 172 -4.04 -15.75 -24.85
N LEU A 173 -3.31 -15.13 -23.91
CA LEU A 173 -3.39 -15.44 -22.49
C LEU A 173 -4.83 -15.24 -21.96
N LEU A 174 -5.46 -14.11 -22.27
CA LEU A 174 -6.83 -13.79 -21.84
C LEU A 174 -7.87 -14.72 -22.50
N ALA A 175 -7.70 -15.05 -23.77
CA ALA A 175 -8.58 -15.97 -24.50
C ALA A 175 -8.57 -17.38 -23.87
N VAL A 176 -7.39 -17.92 -23.56
CA VAL A 176 -7.27 -19.23 -22.90
C VAL A 176 -7.75 -19.17 -21.44
N ARG A 177 -7.42 -18.10 -20.70
CA ARG A 177 -7.91 -17.87 -19.32
C ARG A 177 -9.45 -17.87 -19.24
N LYS A 178 -10.13 -17.26 -20.21
CA LYS A 178 -11.61 -17.22 -20.31
C LYS A 178 -12.25 -18.61 -20.40
N VAL A 179 -11.53 -19.59 -20.95
CA VAL A 179 -11.99 -20.99 -21.07
C VAL A 179 -11.59 -21.85 -19.87
N ILE A 180 -10.39 -21.64 -19.30
CA ILE A 180 -9.88 -22.48 -18.19
C ILE A 180 -10.47 -22.07 -16.84
N LEU A 181 -10.63 -20.77 -16.56
CA LEU A 181 -11.04 -20.28 -15.24
C LEU A 181 -12.39 -20.86 -14.75
N PRO A 182 -13.48 -20.92 -15.57
CA PRO A 182 -14.75 -21.52 -15.13
C PRO A 182 -14.65 -23.03 -14.86
N ILE A 183 -13.75 -23.74 -15.54
CA ILE A 183 -13.50 -25.17 -15.31
C ILE A 183 -12.78 -25.36 -13.96
N ALA A 184 -11.78 -24.52 -13.68
CA ALA A 184 -11.06 -24.53 -12.40
C ALA A 184 -11.97 -24.17 -11.22
N GLU A 185 -12.80 -23.12 -11.35
CA GLU A 185 -13.76 -22.72 -10.30
C GLU A 185 -14.83 -23.78 -10.06
N LYS A 186 -15.33 -24.44 -11.11
CA LYS A 186 -16.25 -25.58 -10.96
C LYS A 186 -15.60 -26.77 -10.27
N ASN A 187 -14.38 -27.13 -10.67
CA ASN A 187 -13.67 -28.28 -10.11
C ASN A 187 -13.27 -28.04 -8.64
N LYS A 188 -12.88 -26.81 -8.25
CA LYS A 188 -12.53 -26.47 -6.87
C LYS A 188 -13.69 -26.70 -5.88
N LYS A 189 -14.95 -26.58 -6.32
CA LYS A 189 -16.14 -26.88 -5.48
C LYS A 189 -16.31 -28.38 -5.17
N ASN A 190 -15.57 -29.27 -5.84
CA ASN A 190 -15.75 -30.73 -5.77
C ASN A 190 -14.54 -31.48 -5.17
N VAL A 191 -13.53 -30.79 -4.62
CA VAL A 191 -12.34 -31.42 -4.02
C VAL A 191 -12.44 -31.33 -2.50
N ASN A 192 -12.40 -32.47 -1.82
CA ASN A 192 -12.44 -32.54 -0.36
C ASN A 192 -11.01 -32.51 0.23
N ALA A 193 -10.84 -31.89 1.39
CA ALA A 193 -9.54 -31.82 2.08
C ALA A 193 -8.95 -33.21 2.41
N MET A 194 -9.80 -34.22 2.58
CA MET A 194 -9.41 -35.60 2.86
C MET A 194 -8.67 -36.26 1.68
N ASP A 195 -8.98 -35.90 0.44
CA ASP A 195 -8.31 -36.41 -0.76
C ASP A 195 -6.82 -35.99 -0.76
N THR A 196 -6.56 -34.72 -0.43
CA THR A 196 -5.21 -34.14 -0.44
C THR A 196 -4.29 -34.81 0.58
N TYR A 197 -4.82 -35.31 1.70
CA TYR A 197 -4.00 -35.97 2.71
C TYR A 197 -3.62 -37.40 2.30
N ALA A 198 -4.52 -38.13 1.63
CA ALA A 198 -4.21 -39.43 1.02
C ALA A 198 -3.16 -39.30 -0.10
N GLU A 199 -3.21 -38.23 -0.90
CA GLU A 199 -2.20 -37.92 -1.93
C GLU A 199 -0.80 -37.60 -1.35
N ILE A 200 -0.66 -37.33 -0.03
CA ILE A 200 0.62 -37.08 0.65
C ILE A 200 1.15 -38.36 1.33
N ALA A 201 0.32 -39.06 2.10
CA ALA A 201 0.73 -40.23 2.89
C ALA A 201 1.31 -41.37 2.03
N SER A 202 0.92 -41.48 0.76
CA SER A 202 1.44 -42.46 -0.19
C SER A 202 2.86 -42.17 -0.72
N ALA A 203 3.46 -41.02 -0.41
CA ALA A 203 4.77 -40.63 -0.92
C ALA A 203 5.95 -40.90 0.04
N SER A 204 5.68 -41.20 1.30
CA SER A 204 6.69 -41.25 2.37
C SER A 204 7.40 -42.61 2.56
N ALA A 205 7.39 -43.49 1.54
CA ALA A 205 7.90 -44.87 1.66
C ALA A 205 8.74 -45.34 0.46
N GLY A 206 10.09 -45.35 0.58
CA GLY A 206 11.02 -46.04 -0.35
C GLY A 206 12.47 -45.52 -0.36
N PHE A 207 13.47 -46.42 -0.24
CA PHE A 207 14.94 -46.21 -0.28
C PHE A 207 15.64 -47.58 -0.56
N ASP A 208 16.91 -47.74 -0.97
CA ASP A 208 17.95 -46.77 -1.41
C ASP A 208 18.41 -47.08 -2.87
N MET A 209 19.54 -47.71 -3.28
CA MET A 209 20.73 -48.23 -2.59
C MET A 209 22.04 -48.10 -3.39
N SER A 210 22.96 -47.25 -2.90
CA SER A 210 24.44 -47.29 -3.04
C SER A 210 25.16 -47.31 -4.42
N MET A 211 25.87 -46.19 -4.72
CA MET A 211 27.30 -46.01 -5.15
C MET A 211 27.97 -46.93 -6.24
N THR A 212 28.98 -46.51 -7.04
CA THR A 212 30.20 -45.77 -6.63
C THR A 212 31.03 -45.06 -7.76
N LYS A 213 31.23 -43.74 -7.60
CA LYS A 213 32.36 -42.82 -7.91
C LYS A 213 33.38 -43.04 -9.06
N CYS A 214 33.63 -41.94 -9.79
CA CYS A 214 34.86 -41.10 -9.70
C CYS A 214 34.45 -39.60 -9.87
N ARG A 215 35.14 -38.48 -9.52
CA ARG A 215 36.53 -38.07 -9.16
C ARG A 215 37.52 -37.92 -10.34
N GLN A 216 38.37 -36.88 -10.47
CA GLN A 216 38.55 -35.56 -9.77
C GLN A 216 38.45 -34.39 -10.80
N THR A 217 38.90 -33.11 -10.68
CA THR A 217 39.71 -32.28 -9.74
C THR A 217 39.34 -30.78 -9.98
N LYS A 218 39.30 -29.86 -8.99
CA LYS A 218 40.34 -28.85 -8.59
C LYS A 218 41.06 -28.10 -9.73
N MET A 219 41.29 -26.77 -9.70
CA MET A 219 41.00 -25.63 -8.77
C MET A 219 40.79 -24.34 -9.64
N HIS A 220 40.54 -23.10 -9.18
CA HIS A 220 40.82 -22.36 -7.94
C HIS A 220 39.75 -21.23 -7.72
N ILE A 221 39.68 -20.63 -6.53
CA ILE A 221 38.82 -19.46 -6.19
C ILE A 221 39.70 -18.24 -5.83
N SER A 222 39.10 -17.04 -5.78
CA SER A 222 39.65 -15.74 -5.32
C SER A 222 40.41 -14.95 -6.40
N SER A 223 40.36 -13.62 -6.47
CA SER A 223 39.82 -12.64 -5.48
C SER A 223 38.94 -11.57 -6.14
N SER A 224 37.62 -11.75 -6.16
CA SER A 224 36.64 -10.70 -6.51
C SER A 224 35.44 -10.61 -5.55
N GLU A 225 35.30 -11.54 -4.60
CA GLU A 225 34.27 -11.53 -3.54
C GLU A 225 34.71 -10.73 -2.28
N PHE A 226 35.69 -9.82 -2.44
CA PHE A 226 36.29 -9.03 -1.35
C PHE A 226 36.39 -7.52 -1.67
N ILE A 227 35.31 -6.95 -2.25
CA ILE A 227 35.03 -5.51 -2.31
C ILE A 227 33.54 -5.38 -1.93
N VAL A 228 33.10 -4.94 -0.74
CA VAL A 228 33.65 -4.04 0.30
C VAL A 228 33.51 -2.53 -0.04
N ASP A 229 32.40 -2.16 -0.67
CA ASP A 229 31.86 -0.79 -0.76
C ASP A 229 32.82 0.21 -1.50
N ILE A 230 32.58 1.52 -1.70
CA ILE A 230 31.44 2.44 -1.52
C ILE A 230 31.34 3.28 -2.81
N ARG A 231 30.14 3.61 -3.30
CA ARG A 231 29.76 4.78 -4.14
C ARG A 231 28.22 4.91 -4.12
N GLU A 232 27.52 6.05 -4.10
CA GLU A 232 27.85 7.48 -4.32
C GLU A 232 28.83 7.71 -5.47
N TYR A 233 28.29 7.69 -6.70
CA TYR A 233 28.88 8.37 -7.84
C TYR A 233 27.83 9.22 -8.55
N ASP A 234 28.22 10.48 -8.75
CA ASP A 234 27.81 11.30 -9.88
C ASP A 234 26.29 11.56 -9.99
N VAL A 235 25.72 12.17 -8.94
CA VAL A 235 24.41 12.83 -9.00
C VAL A 235 24.47 13.92 -10.08
N ILE A 236 23.76 13.72 -11.19
CA ILE A 236 23.75 14.65 -12.33
C ILE A 236 23.30 16.03 -11.86
N HIS A 237 24.19 17.03 -11.96
CA HIS A 237 23.84 18.42 -11.77
C HIS A 237 23.11 18.97 -13.00
N VAL A 238 21.80 18.69 -13.11
CA VAL A 238 20.91 19.52 -13.92
C VAL A 238 20.87 20.90 -13.28
N ARG A 239 21.77 21.79 -13.72
CA ARG A 239 21.93 23.15 -13.21
C ARG A 239 21.34 24.20 -14.14
N ASP A 240 20.30 23.80 -14.86
CA ASP A 240 19.53 24.72 -15.67
C ASP A 240 18.72 25.65 -14.79
N ARG A 241 18.83 26.95 -15.08
CA ARG A 241 17.91 27.93 -14.53
C ARG A 241 16.57 27.67 -15.20
N TRP A 242 15.59 27.19 -14.44
CA TRP A 242 14.22 27.14 -14.95
C TRP A 242 13.79 28.55 -15.36
N ILE A 243 13.30 28.68 -16.59
CA ILE A 243 12.73 29.91 -17.13
C ILE A 243 11.22 29.69 -17.15
N GLY A 244 10.49 30.62 -16.55
CA GLY A 244 9.03 30.63 -16.64
C GLY A 244 8.59 31.07 -18.04
N TYR A 245 7.50 30.49 -18.53
CA TYR A 245 6.87 30.91 -19.78
C TYR A 245 5.38 31.13 -19.57
N LEU A 246 4.86 32.19 -20.18
CA LEU A 246 3.43 32.46 -20.27
C LEU A 246 3.06 32.67 -21.74
N ILE A 247 1.98 32.05 -22.19
CA ILE A 247 1.44 32.27 -23.54
C ILE A 247 0.06 32.92 -23.37
N THR A 248 -0.18 34.05 -24.01
CA THR A 248 -1.45 34.80 -23.91
C THR A 248 -2.19 34.78 -25.24
N ASN A 249 -3.53 34.73 -25.18
CA ASN A 249 -4.38 34.92 -26.36
C ASN A 249 -4.84 36.38 -26.44
N ARG A 250 -4.36 37.11 -27.45
CA ARG A 250 -4.69 38.53 -27.68
C ARG A 250 -6.10 38.79 -28.21
N GLU A 251 -6.91 37.76 -28.49
CA GLU A 251 -8.36 37.89 -28.72
C GLU A 251 -9.14 38.16 -27.42
N ILE A 252 -8.58 37.79 -26.25
CA ILE A 252 -9.26 37.82 -24.95
C ILE A 252 -8.54 38.76 -23.97
N VAL A 253 -7.20 38.68 -23.94
CA VAL A 253 -6.33 39.59 -23.19
C VAL A 253 -6.27 40.93 -23.94
N SER A 254 -6.50 42.06 -23.29
CA SER A 254 -6.60 43.37 -23.97
C SER A 254 -5.25 44.00 -24.39
N GLU A 255 -4.20 43.89 -23.57
CA GLU A 255 -2.87 44.46 -23.84
C GLU A 255 -1.76 43.40 -23.97
N ASP A 256 -0.61 43.79 -24.52
CA ASP A 256 0.58 42.93 -24.62
C ASP A 256 1.26 42.85 -23.25
N ILE A 257 1.37 41.65 -22.69
CA ILE A 257 2.00 41.44 -21.39
C ILE A 257 3.52 41.37 -21.58
N SER A 258 4.26 42.21 -20.84
CA SER A 258 5.74 42.27 -20.90
C SER A 258 6.39 41.27 -19.93
N ASN A 259 7.63 40.84 -20.23
CA ASN A 259 8.41 39.96 -19.33
C ASN A 259 8.52 40.55 -17.91
N PHE A 260 8.16 39.75 -16.91
CA PHE A 260 8.20 40.12 -15.49
C PHE A 260 8.78 38.98 -14.64
N GLU A 261 9.03 39.26 -13.35
CA GLU A 261 9.52 38.26 -12.39
C GLU A 261 8.50 38.08 -11.26
N TYR A 262 8.15 36.82 -10.97
CA TYR A 262 7.35 36.41 -9.83
C TYR A 262 8.17 35.52 -8.90
N THR A 263 8.74 36.12 -7.86
CA THR A 263 9.65 35.45 -6.92
C THR A 263 9.11 35.58 -5.48
N PRO A 264 8.14 34.74 -5.06
CA PRO A 264 7.48 34.86 -3.75
C PRO A 264 8.39 34.55 -2.56
N LYS A 265 9.53 33.88 -2.80
CA LYS A 265 10.67 33.80 -1.89
C LYS A 265 11.98 33.75 -2.68
N PRO A 266 13.14 34.11 -2.10
CA PRO A 266 14.45 33.98 -2.77
C PRO A 266 14.80 32.55 -3.24
N GLU A 267 14.15 31.53 -2.67
CA GLU A 267 14.26 30.10 -3.02
C GLU A 267 13.22 29.61 -4.06
N TYR A 268 12.33 30.51 -4.51
CA TYR A 268 11.28 30.29 -5.50
C TYR A 268 11.38 31.36 -6.59
N GLN A 269 12.38 31.25 -7.46
CA GLN A 269 12.65 32.24 -8.50
C GLN A 269 11.80 31.96 -9.74
N GLY A 270 11.05 32.97 -10.20
CA GLY A 270 10.21 32.86 -11.38
C GLY A 270 10.42 34.01 -12.37
N PRO A 271 11.51 34.03 -13.15
CA PRO A 271 11.65 34.96 -14.28
C PRO A 271 10.82 34.46 -15.47
N PHE A 272 9.82 35.24 -15.93
CA PHE A 272 8.91 34.83 -17.00
C PHE A 272 9.18 35.53 -18.34
N THR A 273 9.25 34.72 -19.39
CA THR A 273 9.25 35.15 -20.80
C THR A 273 7.85 34.97 -21.37
N ILE A 274 7.30 36.03 -21.99
CA ILE A 274 5.90 36.05 -22.44
C ILE A 274 5.81 35.93 -23.96
N PHE A 275 4.90 35.08 -24.43
CA PHE A 275 4.52 34.94 -25.83
C PHE A 275 3.09 35.46 -26.02
N ASN A 276 2.96 36.68 -26.54
CA ASN A 276 1.67 37.28 -26.86
C ASN A 276 1.21 36.80 -28.25
N GLU A 277 0.39 35.75 -28.29
CA GLU A 277 -0.04 35.10 -29.53
C GLU A 277 -1.38 35.70 -30.04
N PRO A 278 -1.54 35.90 -31.36
CA PRO A 278 -2.63 36.69 -31.93
C PRO A 278 -4.01 36.00 -31.94
N SER A 279 -4.07 34.71 -31.60
CA SER A 279 -5.32 33.93 -31.54
C SER A 279 -5.23 32.73 -30.61
N GLU A 280 -6.37 32.14 -30.24
CA GLU A 280 -6.44 30.87 -29.50
C GLU A 280 -5.68 29.76 -30.25
N LYS A 281 -5.81 29.71 -31.58
CA LYS A 281 -5.11 28.72 -32.39
C LYS A 281 -3.59 28.89 -32.27
N SER A 282 -3.09 30.11 -32.43
CA SER A 282 -1.66 30.43 -32.30
C SER A 282 -1.13 30.16 -30.88
N THR A 283 -1.97 30.37 -29.86
CA THR A 283 -1.67 30.04 -28.45
C THR A 283 -1.44 28.53 -28.28
N ILE A 284 -2.32 27.70 -28.86
CA ILE A 284 -2.22 26.23 -28.80
C ILE A 284 -1.05 25.71 -29.64
N GLU A 285 -0.85 26.26 -30.84
CA GLU A 285 0.29 25.92 -31.71
C GLU A 285 1.63 26.28 -31.07
N ARG A 286 1.75 27.45 -30.40
CA ARG A 286 2.92 27.84 -29.58
C ARG A 286 3.16 26.87 -28.44
N PHE A 287 2.13 26.46 -27.71
CA PHE A 287 2.25 25.52 -26.60
C PHE A 287 2.80 24.16 -27.07
N PHE A 288 2.19 23.56 -28.11
CA PHE A 288 2.68 22.30 -28.66
C PHE A 288 4.06 22.42 -29.33
N GLN A 289 4.37 23.54 -29.99
CA GLN A 289 5.72 23.82 -30.48
C GLN A 289 6.74 23.82 -29.32
N HIS A 290 6.45 24.53 -28.24
CA HIS A 290 7.37 24.63 -27.11
C HIS A 290 7.59 23.28 -26.40
N VAL A 291 6.55 22.43 -26.29
CA VAL A 291 6.70 21.05 -25.79
C VAL A 291 7.59 20.19 -26.70
N LYS A 292 7.50 20.35 -28.04
CA LYS A 292 8.39 19.66 -29.00
C LYS A 292 9.83 20.19 -29.00
N GLU A 293 10.03 21.45 -28.65
CA GLU A 293 11.36 22.07 -28.49
C GLU A 293 12.03 21.64 -27.18
N ALA A 294 11.30 21.71 -26.06
CA ALA A 294 11.82 21.41 -24.73
C ALA A 294 11.91 19.89 -24.41
N LYS A 295 11.15 19.05 -25.14
CA LYS A 295 11.12 17.58 -25.01
C LYS A 295 11.01 17.08 -23.55
N PRO A 296 10.02 17.55 -22.78
CA PRO A 296 9.92 17.22 -21.36
C PRO A 296 9.65 15.72 -21.16
N THR A 297 10.43 15.08 -20.29
CA THR A 297 10.18 13.69 -19.83
C THR A 297 9.13 13.60 -18.73
N VAL A 298 8.81 14.74 -18.10
CA VAL A 298 7.71 14.88 -17.15
C VAL A 298 7.00 16.20 -17.40
N ILE A 299 5.67 16.19 -17.49
CA ILE A 299 4.84 17.39 -17.36
C ILE A 299 4.06 17.27 -16.04
N ALA A 300 4.15 18.31 -15.21
CA ALA A 300 3.44 18.39 -13.94
C ALA A 300 2.27 19.37 -14.03
N THR A 301 1.13 19.01 -13.44
CA THR A 301 -0.12 19.80 -13.43
C THR A 301 -0.72 19.81 -12.02
N TYR A 302 -1.82 20.53 -11.80
CA TYR A 302 -2.61 20.44 -10.57
C TYR A 302 -4.09 20.23 -10.91
N ASN A 303 -4.58 18.99 -10.76
CA ASN A 303 -5.90 18.54 -11.24
C ASN A 303 -6.03 18.52 -12.78
N GLY A 304 -4.90 18.47 -13.50
CA GLY A 304 -4.85 18.51 -14.95
C GLY A 304 -5.47 17.30 -15.65
N ASP A 305 -5.60 16.15 -14.98
CA ASP A 305 -6.34 15.01 -15.53
C ASP A 305 -7.85 15.31 -15.71
N TYR A 306 -8.42 16.19 -14.89
CA TYR A 306 -9.86 16.49 -14.84
C TYR A 306 -10.25 17.89 -15.33
N PHE A 307 -9.26 18.76 -15.61
CA PHE A 307 -9.49 20.10 -16.12
C PHE A 307 -8.56 20.39 -17.30
N ASP A 308 -7.30 20.76 -17.04
CA ASP A 308 -6.35 21.37 -17.97
C ASP A 308 -6.22 20.61 -19.30
N TRP A 309 -5.86 19.32 -19.26
CA TRP A 309 -5.68 18.54 -20.50
C TRP A 309 -6.98 18.33 -21.26
N SER A 310 -8.10 18.13 -20.56
CA SER A 310 -9.41 17.96 -21.20
C SER A 310 -9.88 19.24 -21.88
N PHE A 311 -9.51 20.40 -21.34
CA PHE A 311 -9.76 21.70 -21.96
C PHE A 311 -8.86 21.89 -23.18
N VAL A 312 -7.55 21.67 -23.05
CA VAL A 312 -6.58 21.79 -24.15
C VAL A 312 -6.92 20.85 -25.32
N GLU A 313 -7.26 19.59 -25.06
CA GLU A 313 -7.68 18.62 -26.07
C GLU A 313 -8.95 19.09 -26.81
N ALA A 314 -9.97 19.56 -26.07
CA ALA A 314 -11.21 20.03 -26.64
C ALA A 314 -11.03 21.32 -27.49
N ARG A 315 -10.21 22.28 -27.03
CA ARG A 315 -9.92 23.51 -27.80
C ARG A 315 -9.04 23.23 -29.01
N ALA A 316 -8.02 22.36 -28.89
CA ALA A 316 -7.21 21.91 -30.02
C ALA A 316 -8.07 21.24 -31.10
N SER A 317 -8.99 20.35 -30.70
CA SER A 317 -9.93 19.68 -31.61
C SER A 317 -10.82 20.67 -32.38
N VAL A 318 -11.35 21.71 -31.71
CA VAL A 318 -12.12 22.79 -32.36
C VAL A 318 -11.29 23.56 -33.39
N GLN A 319 -9.99 23.74 -33.14
CA GLN A 319 -9.04 24.40 -34.07
C GLN A 319 -8.47 23.46 -35.15
N GLY A 320 -8.94 22.21 -35.20
CA GLY A 320 -8.53 21.18 -36.17
C GLY A 320 -7.19 20.51 -35.87
N ILE A 321 -6.71 20.59 -34.63
CA ILE A 321 -5.40 20.10 -34.18
C ILE A 321 -5.59 18.78 -33.39
N ASP A 322 -4.83 17.75 -33.76
CA ASP A 322 -4.82 16.44 -33.09
C ASP A 322 -3.71 16.42 -32.03
N MET A 323 -4.07 16.65 -30.76
CA MET A 323 -3.13 16.72 -29.64
C MET A 323 -2.25 15.46 -29.51
N TYR A 324 -2.78 14.28 -29.85
CA TYR A 324 -2.01 13.04 -29.78
C TYR A 324 -0.91 13.00 -30.86
N ARG A 325 -1.18 13.51 -32.06
CA ARG A 325 -0.14 13.63 -33.11
C ARG A 325 0.90 14.71 -32.79
N GLU A 326 0.48 15.80 -32.15
CA GLU A 326 1.36 16.93 -31.86
C GLU A 326 2.32 16.66 -30.69
N ILE A 327 1.87 15.99 -29.62
CA ILE A 327 2.66 15.80 -28.39
C ILE A 327 2.52 14.42 -27.73
N GLY A 328 1.85 13.43 -28.34
CA GLY A 328 1.73 12.06 -27.80
C GLY A 328 0.80 11.87 -26.60
N PHE A 329 0.23 12.94 -26.05
CA PHE A 329 -0.73 12.89 -24.95
C PHE A 329 -2.10 12.39 -25.44
N ARG A 330 -2.68 11.46 -24.69
CA ARG A 330 -4.01 10.88 -24.95
C ARG A 330 -4.70 10.45 -23.66
N LYS A 331 -6.03 10.42 -23.68
CA LYS A 331 -6.84 9.90 -22.57
C LYS A 331 -6.83 8.36 -22.52
N ASN A 332 -6.86 7.79 -21.32
CA ASN A 332 -6.94 6.35 -21.09
C ASN A 332 -8.33 5.89 -20.60
N SER A 333 -8.51 4.59 -20.33
CA SER A 333 -9.79 4.01 -19.92
C SER A 333 -10.22 4.30 -18.47
N GLU A 334 -9.39 5.03 -17.71
CA GLU A 334 -9.71 5.57 -16.37
C GLU A 334 -9.89 7.12 -16.43
N ASP A 335 -10.13 7.68 -17.63
CA ASP A 335 -10.29 9.12 -17.89
C ASP A 335 -9.06 9.99 -17.52
N ILE A 336 -7.87 9.39 -17.47
CA ILE A 336 -6.58 10.03 -17.15
C ILE A 336 -5.78 10.32 -18.42
N TYR A 337 -5.06 11.44 -18.47
CA TYR A 337 -4.15 11.78 -19.58
C TYR A 337 -2.75 11.22 -19.34
N GLN A 338 -2.20 10.59 -20.37
CA GLN A 338 -0.89 9.94 -20.37
C GLN A 338 -0.19 10.07 -21.72
N SER A 339 1.13 9.97 -21.72
CA SER A 339 1.99 9.83 -22.90
C SER A 339 2.94 8.65 -22.67
N ASP A 340 3.62 8.17 -23.72
CA ASP A 340 4.55 7.03 -23.62
C ASP A 340 5.97 7.50 -23.26
N TYR A 341 6.50 8.53 -23.95
CA TYR A 341 7.79 9.14 -23.60
C TYR A 341 7.73 10.08 -22.37
N CYS A 342 6.54 10.61 -22.03
CA CYS A 342 6.38 11.64 -20.99
C CYS A 342 5.45 11.19 -19.87
N VAL A 343 5.93 11.28 -18.63
CA VAL A 343 5.16 11.03 -17.41
C VAL A 343 4.24 12.22 -17.11
N HIS A 344 2.98 11.97 -16.76
CA HIS A 344 2.05 13.03 -16.35
C HIS A 344 1.91 13.09 -14.83
N MET A 345 2.61 14.04 -14.19
CA MET A 345 2.58 14.25 -12.75
C MET A 345 1.46 15.21 -12.32
N ASP A 346 0.22 14.71 -12.25
CA ASP A 346 -0.86 15.47 -11.60
C ASP A 346 -0.62 15.55 -10.08
N CYS A 347 -0.22 16.73 -9.62
CA CYS A 347 0.11 17.01 -8.22
C CYS A 347 -1.08 16.78 -7.29
N PHE A 348 -2.31 16.93 -7.79
CA PHE A 348 -3.52 16.74 -6.99
C PHE A 348 -3.74 15.27 -6.61
N ALA A 349 -3.24 14.31 -7.39
CA ALA A 349 -3.26 12.89 -7.02
C ALA A 349 -2.40 12.63 -5.74
N TRP A 350 -1.19 13.17 -5.70
CA TRP A 350 -0.34 13.14 -4.51
C TRP A 350 -0.95 13.91 -3.34
N VAL A 351 -1.54 15.09 -3.59
CA VAL A 351 -2.23 15.86 -2.55
C VAL A 351 -3.35 15.05 -1.91
N ASN A 352 -4.12 14.31 -2.70
CA ASN A 352 -5.22 13.52 -2.19
C ASN A 352 -4.81 12.28 -1.37
N ARG A 353 -3.66 11.68 -1.69
CA ARG A 353 -3.19 10.41 -1.13
C ARG A 353 -2.15 10.58 -0.01
N ASP A 354 -1.13 11.41 -0.23
CA ASP A 354 0.14 11.37 0.51
C ASP A 354 0.48 12.67 1.27
N SER A 355 -0.21 13.78 1.00
CA SER A 355 0.10 15.08 1.64
C SER A 355 -0.23 15.16 3.14
N TYR A 356 -1.05 14.24 3.64
CA TYR A 356 -1.72 14.28 4.96
C TYR A 356 -2.63 15.50 5.21
N LEU A 357 -3.00 16.26 4.17
CA LEU A 357 -3.90 17.42 4.32
C LEU A 357 -5.39 17.02 4.38
N PRO A 358 -6.20 17.68 5.24
CA PRO A 358 -7.64 17.46 5.30
C PRO A 358 -8.31 17.92 4.00
N GLN A 359 -9.46 17.32 3.66
CA GLN A 359 -10.10 17.52 2.34
C GLN A 359 -10.38 18.99 1.99
N GLY A 360 -10.80 19.81 2.95
CA GLY A 360 -11.02 21.25 2.76
C GLY A 360 -9.76 22.10 2.55
N SER A 361 -8.56 21.52 2.65
CA SER A 361 -7.26 22.19 2.47
C SER A 361 -6.47 21.61 1.29
N ARG A 362 -7.17 21.11 0.26
CA ARG A 362 -6.59 20.48 -0.94
C ARG A 362 -6.71 21.33 -2.22
N GLY A 363 -7.19 22.57 -2.13
CA GLY A 363 -7.00 23.55 -3.21
C GLY A 363 -5.56 24.06 -3.25
N LEU A 364 -5.04 24.39 -4.44
CA LEU A 364 -3.63 24.74 -4.66
C LEU A 364 -3.12 25.78 -3.65
N LYS A 365 -3.82 26.91 -3.47
CA LYS A 365 -3.52 27.93 -2.44
C LYS A 365 -3.23 27.33 -1.06
N ALA A 366 -4.12 26.48 -0.55
CA ALA A 366 -3.99 25.90 0.79
C ALA A 366 -2.81 24.92 0.88
N VAL A 367 -2.48 24.22 -0.21
CA VAL A 367 -1.30 23.36 -0.30
C VAL A 367 -0.01 24.19 -0.36
N THR A 368 0.00 25.28 -1.13
CA THR A 368 1.12 26.24 -1.21
C THR A 368 1.44 26.82 0.17
N VAL A 369 0.43 27.31 0.90
CA VAL A 369 0.59 27.79 2.28
C VAL A 369 1.11 26.68 3.20
N ALA A 370 0.53 25.47 3.15
CA ALA A 370 0.88 24.37 4.06
C ALA A 370 2.20 23.62 3.72
N LYS A 371 2.74 23.75 2.51
CA LYS A 371 3.93 23.01 2.03
C LYS A 371 5.07 23.91 1.56
N LEU A 372 4.78 24.98 0.83
CA LEU A 372 5.78 25.94 0.35
C LEU A 372 5.95 27.14 1.30
N GLY A 373 4.96 27.37 2.18
CA GLY A 373 5.04 28.31 3.30
C GLY A 373 4.99 29.77 2.87
N TYR A 374 4.25 30.08 1.81
CA TYR A 374 3.87 31.43 1.40
C TYR A 374 2.41 31.42 0.95
N ASP A 375 1.76 32.57 1.02
CA ASP A 375 0.44 32.81 0.42
C ASP A 375 0.64 33.18 -1.07
N PRO A 376 0.18 32.37 -2.03
CA PRO A 376 0.16 32.76 -3.45
C PRO A 376 -0.93 33.80 -3.70
N ASP A 377 -0.92 34.41 -4.88
CA ASP A 377 -1.94 35.36 -5.27
C ASP A 377 -3.31 34.67 -5.39
N GLU A 378 -4.36 35.40 -5.01
CA GLU A 378 -5.73 34.90 -5.01
C GLU A 378 -6.61 35.81 -5.86
N LEU A 379 -7.31 35.21 -6.81
CA LEU A 379 -8.26 35.86 -7.68
C LEU A 379 -9.59 35.10 -7.66
N ASP A 380 -10.70 35.81 -7.56
CA ASP A 380 -12.03 35.21 -7.64
C ASP A 380 -12.29 34.73 -9.08
N PRO A 381 -12.66 33.46 -9.33
CA PRO A 381 -12.98 32.96 -10.66
C PRO A 381 -13.99 33.83 -11.43
N GLU A 382 -14.97 34.43 -10.74
CA GLU A 382 -16.01 35.27 -11.34
C GLU A 382 -15.48 36.62 -11.89
N VAL A 383 -14.26 37.03 -11.53
CA VAL A 383 -13.62 38.23 -12.10
C VAL A 383 -12.56 37.94 -13.16
N MET A 384 -12.10 36.69 -13.32
CA MET A 384 -10.99 36.35 -14.23
C MET A 384 -11.25 36.80 -15.68
N THR A 385 -12.42 36.48 -16.24
CA THR A 385 -12.80 36.87 -17.62
C THR A 385 -12.89 38.38 -17.80
N ARG A 386 -13.24 39.12 -16.74
CA ARG A 386 -13.30 40.58 -16.75
C ARG A 386 -11.91 41.20 -16.64
N TYR A 387 -11.04 40.63 -15.80
CA TYR A 387 -9.67 41.08 -15.66
C TYR A 387 -8.84 40.86 -16.92
N ALA A 388 -9.19 39.90 -17.79
CA ALA A 388 -8.55 39.77 -19.10
C ALA A 388 -8.68 41.05 -19.97
N SER A 389 -9.75 41.83 -19.83
CA SER A 389 -9.92 43.11 -20.53
C SER A 389 -9.61 44.33 -19.67
N GLU A 390 -9.98 44.34 -18.39
CA GLU A 390 -9.83 45.49 -17.48
C GLU A 390 -8.46 45.57 -16.77
N ARG A 391 -7.81 44.42 -16.49
CA ARG A 391 -6.61 44.31 -15.64
C ARG A 391 -5.69 43.12 -16.01
N PRO A 392 -5.30 42.96 -17.29
CA PRO A 392 -4.67 41.73 -17.77
C PRO A 392 -3.31 41.43 -17.11
N GLN A 393 -2.52 42.44 -16.75
CA GLN A 393 -1.28 42.24 -15.97
C GLN A 393 -1.53 41.51 -14.64
N THR A 394 -2.59 41.87 -13.91
CA THR A 394 -2.96 41.19 -12.65
C THR A 394 -3.47 39.76 -12.88
N LEU A 395 -4.10 39.48 -14.04
CA LEU A 395 -4.48 38.12 -14.42
C LEU A 395 -3.25 37.28 -14.81
N ALA A 396 -2.27 37.88 -15.48
CA ALA A 396 -1.00 37.24 -15.82
C ALA A 396 -0.17 36.90 -14.57
N GLU A 397 -0.09 37.82 -13.61
CA GLU A 397 0.54 37.61 -12.29
C GLU A 397 -0.09 36.41 -11.55
N TYR A 398 -1.43 36.37 -11.46
CA TYR A 398 -2.15 35.23 -10.88
C TYR A 398 -1.87 33.90 -11.62
N SER A 399 -1.96 33.89 -12.96
CA SER A 399 -1.67 32.69 -13.76
C SER A 399 -0.23 32.19 -13.60
N VAL A 400 0.72 33.10 -13.37
CA VAL A 400 2.12 32.78 -13.09
C VAL A 400 2.31 32.27 -11.66
N SER A 401 1.55 32.79 -10.69
CA SER A 401 1.59 32.35 -9.29
C SER A 401 1.25 30.85 -9.15
N ASP A 402 0.18 30.40 -9.80
CA ASP A 402 -0.24 28.99 -9.78
C ASP A 402 0.76 28.07 -10.52
N ALA A 403 1.41 28.55 -11.58
CA ALA A 403 2.48 27.82 -12.28
C ALA A 403 3.73 27.65 -11.40
N VAL A 404 4.18 28.73 -10.74
CA VAL A 404 5.32 28.71 -9.80
C VAL A 404 5.02 27.81 -8.59
N ALA A 405 3.81 27.91 -8.04
CA ALA A 405 3.35 27.05 -6.95
C ALA A 405 3.35 25.56 -7.35
N THR A 406 2.80 25.22 -8.52
CA THR A 406 2.74 23.85 -9.01
C THR A 406 4.13 23.27 -9.29
N TYR A 407 5.00 24.04 -9.97
CA TYR A 407 6.38 23.62 -10.25
C TYR A 407 7.18 23.33 -8.98
N TYR A 408 7.15 24.24 -7.99
CA TYR A 408 7.91 24.04 -6.75
C TYR A 408 7.29 23.02 -5.80
N LEU A 409 5.96 22.84 -5.81
CA LEU A 409 5.30 21.73 -5.11
C LEU A 409 5.77 20.38 -5.69
N TYR A 410 5.76 20.25 -7.02
CA TYR A 410 6.27 19.08 -7.72
C TYR A 410 7.74 18.81 -7.38
N MET A 411 8.63 19.78 -7.62
CA MET A 411 10.08 19.59 -7.47
C MET A 411 10.52 19.34 -6.02
N LYS A 412 9.93 20.00 -5.02
CA LYS A 412 10.33 19.83 -3.61
C LYS A 412 9.72 18.60 -2.93
N TYR A 413 8.51 18.19 -3.30
CA TYR A 413 7.77 17.16 -2.55
C TYR A 413 7.42 15.91 -3.36
N ILE A 414 7.04 16.06 -4.63
CA ILE A 414 6.39 14.97 -5.39
C ILE A 414 7.42 14.21 -6.22
N HIS A 415 8.28 14.92 -6.95
CA HIS A 415 9.36 14.32 -7.75
C HIS A 415 10.23 13.35 -6.94
N PRO A 416 10.92 13.78 -5.84
CA PRO A 416 11.80 12.88 -5.11
C PRO A 416 11.04 11.75 -4.41
N PHE A 417 9.76 11.96 -4.04
CA PHE A 417 8.93 10.95 -3.39
C PHE A 417 8.45 9.85 -4.35
N ILE A 418 7.91 10.21 -5.52
CA ILE A 418 7.38 9.25 -6.51
C ILE A 418 8.52 8.46 -7.15
N PHE A 419 9.61 9.13 -7.58
CA PHE A 419 10.76 8.40 -8.15
C PHE A 419 11.48 7.52 -7.11
N SER A 420 11.52 7.93 -5.82
CA SER A 420 11.96 7.04 -4.74
C SER A 420 11.09 5.78 -4.61
N LEU A 421 9.76 5.92 -4.70
CA LEU A 421 8.84 4.77 -4.68
C LEU A 421 9.03 3.84 -5.90
N CYS A 422 9.37 4.38 -7.07
CA CYS A 422 9.68 3.57 -8.27
C CYS A 422 10.92 2.68 -8.10
N THR A 423 11.86 3.02 -7.20
CA THR A 423 13.04 2.16 -6.94
C THR A 423 12.70 0.83 -6.24
N ILE A 424 11.52 0.72 -5.63
CA ILE A 424 11.09 -0.43 -4.82
C ILE A 424 9.79 -1.07 -5.30
N ILE A 425 8.95 -0.35 -6.04
CA ILE A 425 7.67 -0.83 -6.56
C ILE A 425 7.80 -1.04 -8.08
N PRO A 426 7.43 -2.23 -8.63
CA PRO A 426 7.56 -2.55 -10.06
C PRO A 426 6.43 -1.92 -10.90
N LEU A 427 6.28 -0.60 -10.85
CA LEU A 427 5.30 0.18 -11.59
C LEU A 427 5.98 1.44 -12.15
N ASN A 428 5.43 2.03 -13.22
CA ASN A 428 5.94 3.28 -13.76
C ASN A 428 5.51 4.48 -12.87
N PRO A 429 6.11 5.67 -13.04
CA PRO A 429 5.81 6.81 -12.15
C PRO A 429 4.34 7.24 -12.15
N ASP A 430 3.64 7.14 -13.29
CA ASP A 430 2.20 7.43 -13.40
C ASP A 430 1.33 6.48 -12.54
N ASP A 431 1.59 5.17 -12.58
CA ASP A 431 0.90 4.20 -11.72
C ASP A 431 1.29 4.36 -10.24
N VAL A 432 2.56 4.67 -9.95
CA VAL A 432 3.03 4.93 -8.58
C VAL A 432 2.42 6.21 -8.00
N LEU A 433 2.10 7.21 -8.82
CA LEU A 433 1.34 8.39 -8.43
C LEU A 433 -0.15 8.08 -8.22
N ARG A 434 -0.80 7.38 -9.15
CA ARG A 434 -2.27 7.30 -9.20
C ARG A 434 -2.88 6.09 -8.48
N LYS A 435 -2.22 4.94 -8.42
CA LYS A 435 -2.82 3.75 -7.79
C LYS A 435 -2.76 3.86 -6.25
N GLY A 436 -3.85 3.47 -5.58
CA GLY A 436 -3.94 3.56 -4.11
C GLY A 436 -2.88 2.72 -3.38
N THR A 437 -2.45 3.15 -2.19
CA THR A 437 -1.29 2.59 -1.46
C THR A 437 -1.38 1.08 -1.23
N GLY A 438 -2.57 0.53 -0.98
CA GLY A 438 -2.79 -0.91 -0.85
C GLY A 438 -2.51 -1.71 -2.13
N THR A 439 -2.57 -1.09 -3.32
CA THR A 439 -2.09 -1.70 -4.57
C THR A 439 -0.56 -1.70 -4.62
N LEU A 440 0.10 -0.65 -4.14
CA LEU A 440 1.55 -0.57 -4.06
C LEU A 440 2.12 -1.63 -3.09
N CYS A 441 1.45 -1.84 -1.94
CA CYS A 441 1.72 -2.97 -1.04
C CYS A 441 1.55 -4.33 -1.73
N GLU A 442 0.48 -4.52 -2.51
CA GLU A 442 0.25 -5.76 -3.27
C GLU A 442 1.40 -6.05 -4.23
N MET A 443 1.90 -5.05 -4.96
CA MET A 443 3.02 -5.21 -5.89
C MET A 443 4.33 -5.54 -5.17
N LEU A 444 4.63 -4.86 -4.07
CA LEU A 444 5.83 -5.15 -3.25
C LEU A 444 5.80 -6.59 -2.71
N LEU A 445 4.67 -7.01 -2.13
CA LEU A 445 4.47 -8.37 -1.62
C LEU A 445 4.54 -9.41 -2.75
N MET A 446 4.03 -9.10 -3.95
CA MET A 446 4.17 -9.97 -5.12
C MET A 446 5.63 -10.16 -5.55
N VAL A 447 6.46 -9.12 -5.50
CA VAL A 447 7.91 -9.24 -5.77
C VAL A 447 8.59 -10.13 -4.73
N GLN A 448 8.26 -9.97 -3.44
CA GLN A 448 8.90 -10.75 -2.37
C GLN A 448 8.45 -12.21 -2.36
N ALA A 449 7.16 -12.49 -2.59
CA ALA A 449 6.67 -13.85 -2.80
C ALA A 449 7.31 -14.51 -4.04
N TYR A 450 7.46 -13.77 -5.14
CA TYR A 450 8.15 -14.26 -6.34
C TYR A 450 9.62 -14.61 -6.08
N LYS A 451 10.36 -13.73 -5.39
CA LYS A 451 11.78 -13.97 -5.00
C LYS A 451 11.95 -15.20 -4.11
N ASN A 452 11.02 -15.44 -3.18
CA ASN A 452 11.00 -16.63 -2.31
C ASN A 452 10.40 -17.87 -3.00
N ASN A 453 10.09 -17.81 -4.31
CA ASN A 453 9.45 -18.87 -5.10
C ASN A 453 8.06 -19.35 -4.60
N ILE A 454 7.39 -18.54 -3.78
CA ILE A 454 6.02 -18.80 -3.28
C ILE A 454 5.02 -18.59 -4.44
N ILE A 455 3.87 -19.27 -4.38
CA ILE A 455 2.73 -19.02 -5.27
C ILE A 455 1.95 -17.77 -4.83
N LEU A 456 1.50 -16.96 -5.78
CA LEU A 456 0.63 -15.82 -5.49
C LEU A 456 -0.81 -16.32 -5.32
N PRO A 457 -1.49 -16.06 -4.19
CA PRO A 457 -2.90 -16.36 -4.06
C PRO A 457 -3.75 -15.61 -5.10
N ASN A 458 -4.91 -16.19 -5.42
CA ASN A 458 -5.94 -15.48 -6.15
C ASN A 458 -6.52 -14.35 -5.29
N LYS A 459 -6.98 -13.28 -5.93
CA LYS A 459 -7.65 -12.17 -5.24
C LYS A 459 -8.89 -12.69 -4.48
N HIS A 460 -9.03 -12.24 -3.24
CA HIS A 460 -10.17 -12.53 -2.37
C HIS A 460 -11.48 -12.08 -3.05
N LYS A 461 -12.54 -12.89 -2.87
CA LYS A 461 -13.90 -12.60 -3.30
C LYS A 461 -14.78 -12.68 -2.06
N ASP A 462 -15.30 -11.53 -1.61
CA ASP A 462 -16.26 -11.45 -0.51
C ASP A 462 -17.44 -12.42 -0.78
N PRO A 463 -17.96 -13.16 0.22
CA PRO A 463 -19.15 -13.99 0.04
C PRO A 463 -20.37 -13.12 -0.30
N ILE A 464 -21.19 -13.56 -1.27
CA ILE A 464 -22.36 -12.79 -1.75
C ILE A 464 -23.43 -12.62 -0.65
N GLU A 465 -23.63 -13.67 0.16
CA GLU A 465 -24.48 -13.67 1.34
C GLU A 465 -23.72 -14.40 2.46
N ALA A 466 -23.58 -13.75 3.62
CA ALA A 466 -22.98 -14.34 4.83
C ALA A 466 -24.01 -14.34 5.97
N PHE A 467 -23.94 -15.32 6.87
CA PHE A 467 -24.92 -15.48 7.95
C PHE A 467 -24.23 -15.72 9.28
N TRP A 468 -24.76 -15.11 10.34
CA TRP A 468 -24.33 -15.31 11.72
C TRP A 468 -25.57 -15.58 12.60
N ASP A 469 -25.54 -16.65 13.39
CA ASP A 469 -26.66 -17.13 14.24
C ASP A 469 -28.03 -17.20 13.51
N GLY A 470 -28.00 -17.57 12.22
CA GLY A 470 -29.17 -17.63 11.35
C GLY A 470 -29.63 -16.30 10.74
N HIS A 471 -29.11 -15.16 11.21
CA HIS A 471 -29.35 -13.82 10.67
C HIS A 471 -28.49 -13.54 9.43
N LEU A 472 -29.01 -12.76 8.48
CA LEU A 472 -28.23 -12.29 7.33
C LEU A 472 -27.31 -11.13 7.76
N LEU A 473 -26.00 -11.26 7.56
CA LEU A 473 -25.05 -10.18 7.80
C LEU A 473 -25.24 -9.06 6.77
N ASP A 474 -25.36 -7.83 7.23
CA ASP A 474 -25.28 -6.64 6.38
C ASP A 474 -23.83 -6.26 6.12
N SER A 475 -23.02 -6.24 7.19
CA SER A 475 -21.56 -6.08 7.19
C SER A 475 -20.91 -6.91 8.30
N GLU A 476 -19.64 -7.29 8.14
CA GLU A 476 -18.81 -7.82 9.23
C GLU A 476 -17.40 -7.24 9.19
N THR A 477 -16.83 -7.08 10.38
CA THR A 477 -15.56 -6.38 10.63
C THR A 477 -15.03 -6.75 12.03
N TYR A 478 -14.08 -5.97 12.55
CA TYR A 478 -13.55 -6.06 13.91
C TYR A 478 -13.73 -4.71 14.64
N VAL A 479 -13.41 -4.69 15.94
CA VAL A 479 -13.24 -3.46 16.72
C VAL A 479 -11.87 -2.86 16.37
N GLY A 480 -11.88 -1.64 15.82
CA GLY A 480 -10.66 -0.94 15.39
C GLY A 480 -9.90 -0.29 16.55
N GLY A 481 -9.06 0.70 16.22
CA GLY A 481 -8.28 1.47 17.21
C GLY A 481 -9.14 2.09 18.30
N HIS A 482 -8.66 2.01 19.55
CA HIS A 482 -9.33 2.57 20.72
C HIS A 482 -9.16 4.09 20.76
N VAL A 483 -10.19 4.83 21.17
CA VAL A 483 -10.16 6.31 21.19
C VAL A 483 -10.99 6.83 22.36
N GLU A 484 -10.41 7.67 23.22
CA GLU A 484 -11.06 8.31 24.38
C GLU A 484 -10.75 9.81 24.42
N SER A 485 -11.71 10.61 24.91
CA SER A 485 -11.47 12.02 25.24
C SER A 485 -11.91 12.19 26.68
N ILE A 486 -10.93 12.26 27.56
CA ILE A 486 -11.05 12.02 29.00
C ILE A 486 -11.29 13.36 29.72
N GLU A 487 -10.47 14.37 29.40
CA GLU A 487 -10.65 15.74 29.89
C GLU A 487 -10.80 16.75 28.74
N ALA A 488 -11.71 17.71 28.92
CA ALA A 488 -11.82 18.89 28.09
C ALA A 488 -11.38 20.14 28.87
N GLY A 489 -10.79 21.13 28.21
CA GLY A 489 -10.29 22.34 28.87
C GLY A 489 -9.12 23.01 28.17
N VAL A 490 -8.50 23.96 28.89
CA VAL A 490 -7.28 24.67 28.47
C VAL A 490 -6.16 24.34 29.48
N PHE A 491 -5.19 23.57 29.03
CA PHE A 491 -4.06 23.09 29.83
C PHE A 491 -2.79 23.80 29.38
N ARG A 492 -1.99 24.35 30.31
CA ARG A 492 -0.78 25.12 29.98
C ARG A 492 0.32 24.91 31.02
N SER A 493 1.57 24.87 30.57
CA SER A 493 2.73 24.64 31.44
C SER A 493 3.04 25.79 32.42
N ASP A 494 2.38 26.95 32.29
CA ASP A 494 2.50 28.07 33.22
C ASP A 494 1.36 28.18 34.24
N ILE A 495 0.25 27.46 34.03
CA ILE A 495 -0.93 27.42 34.91
C ILE A 495 -0.87 26.16 35.81
N PRO A 496 -0.84 26.30 37.15
CA PRO A 496 -0.89 25.16 38.05
C PRO A 496 -2.20 24.37 37.97
N VAL A 497 -2.12 23.05 38.14
CA VAL A 497 -3.25 22.13 38.19
C VAL A 497 -3.15 21.21 39.40
N ASN A 498 -4.28 20.64 39.81
CA ASN A 498 -4.31 19.60 40.84
C ASN A 498 -3.89 18.25 40.24
N PHE A 499 -3.06 17.52 40.98
CA PHE A 499 -2.73 16.12 40.80
C PHE A 499 -3.03 15.34 42.08
N SER A 500 -3.52 14.10 41.94
CA SER A 500 -3.73 13.13 43.03
C SER A 500 -3.08 11.83 42.62
N ILE A 501 -1.88 11.56 43.15
CA ILE A 501 -1.04 10.43 42.76
C ILE A 501 -1.37 9.20 43.61
N ASP A 502 -1.62 8.07 42.94
CA ASP A 502 -1.69 6.77 43.59
C ASP A 502 -0.29 6.34 44.07
N THR A 503 -0.10 6.29 45.38
CA THR A 503 1.17 5.91 46.01
C THR A 503 1.56 4.46 45.73
N THR A 504 0.60 3.58 45.38
CA THR A 504 0.90 2.19 45.01
C THR A 504 1.54 2.08 43.63
N ALA A 505 1.15 2.94 42.69
CA ALA A 505 1.82 3.05 41.38
C ALA A 505 3.28 3.51 41.53
N ILE A 506 3.54 4.42 42.48
CA ILE A 506 4.91 4.86 42.78
C ILE A 506 5.73 3.74 43.42
N ASP A 507 5.14 2.87 44.25
CA ASP A 507 5.81 1.69 44.80
C ASP A 507 6.10 0.62 43.73
N GLU A 508 5.20 0.42 42.77
CA GLU A 508 5.45 -0.41 41.58
C GLU A 508 6.63 0.16 40.75
N LEU A 509 6.60 1.47 40.45
CA LEU A 509 7.66 2.13 39.69
C LEU A 509 9.02 2.13 40.40
N LEU A 510 9.05 2.24 41.74
CA LEU A 510 10.27 2.14 42.55
C LEU A 510 10.83 0.71 42.58
N ARG A 511 9.95 -0.30 42.68
CA ARG A 511 10.35 -1.72 42.64
C ARG A 511 10.95 -2.09 41.29
N ASP A 512 10.32 -1.65 40.20
CA ASP A 512 10.69 -2.06 38.83
C ASP A 512 11.76 -1.15 38.20
N LEU A 513 12.14 -0.05 38.88
CA LEU A 513 13.10 0.96 38.39
C LEU A 513 14.42 0.38 37.88
N ASP A 514 15.03 -0.54 38.63
CA ASP A 514 16.33 -1.13 38.29
C ASP A 514 16.25 -1.98 37.01
N ALA A 515 15.17 -2.75 36.88
CA ALA A 515 14.89 -3.56 35.69
C ALA A 515 14.55 -2.66 34.48
N ALA A 516 13.82 -1.56 34.69
CA ALA A 516 13.48 -0.59 33.64
C ALA A 516 14.70 0.19 33.12
N LEU A 517 15.59 0.65 34.01
CA LEU A 517 16.84 1.32 33.61
C LEU A 517 17.82 0.35 32.93
N THR A 518 17.95 -0.87 33.45
CA THR A 518 18.71 -1.96 32.81
C THR A 518 18.17 -2.27 31.41
N PHE A 519 16.86 -2.38 31.28
CA PHE A 519 16.16 -2.60 30.00
C PHE A 519 16.47 -1.49 28.99
N SER A 520 16.43 -0.21 29.40
CA SER A 520 16.74 0.91 28.51
C SER A 520 18.16 0.83 27.95
N ILE A 521 19.15 0.58 28.79
CA ILE A 521 20.57 0.46 28.39
C ILE A 521 20.79 -0.74 27.46
N THR A 522 20.22 -1.90 27.81
CA THR A 522 20.55 -3.19 27.16
C THR A 522 19.68 -3.53 25.95
N VAL A 523 18.41 -3.12 25.93
CA VAL A 523 17.43 -3.48 24.88
C VAL A 523 17.14 -2.32 23.93
N GLU A 524 16.80 -1.14 24.46
CA GLU A 524 16.51 0.05 23.63
C GLU A 524 17.80 0.55 22.95
N GLU A 525 18.81 0.86 23.77
CA GLU A 525 20.06 1.45 23.31
C GLU A 525 21.12 0.43 22.89
N LYS A 526 20.97 -0.85 23.24
CA LYS A 526 21.88 -1.95 22.87
C LYS A 526 23.33 -1.65 23.27
N LYS A 527 23.56 -1.49 24.57
CA LYS A 527 24.87 -1.24 25.23
C LYS A 527 25.06 -2.21 26.39
N SER A 528 26.30 -2.43 26.83
CA SER A 528 26.51 -3.13 28.11
C SER A 528 26.22 -2.19 29.28
N LEU A 529 25.67 -2.73 30.36
CA LEU A 529 25.67 -2.07 31.68
C LEU A 529 27.11 -1.72 32.11
N ASP A 530 28.08 -2.59 31.79
CA ASP A 530 29.49 -2.39 32.14
C ASP A 530 30.07 -1.10 31.56
N ASP A 531 29.53 -0.57 30.47
CA ASP A 531 30.04 0.64 29.82
C ASP A 531 29.57 1.93 30.52
N ILE A 532 28.63 1.86 31.45
CA ILE A 532 28.01 3.01 32.11
C ILE A 532 28.77 3.38 33.38
N THR A 533 29.07 4.68 33.57
CA THR A 533 29.88 5.16 34.72
C THR A 533 29.08 5.84 35.83
N ASN A 534 27.81 6.19 35.59
CA ASN A 534 26.95 6.96 36.51
C ASN A 534 25.57 6.32 36.71
N TYR A 535 25.50 4.99 36.68
CA TYR A 535 24.22 4.25 36.77
C TYR A 535 23.48 4.53 38.07
N ASP A 536 24.16 4.35 39.21
CA ASP A 536 23.57 4.56 40.54
C ASP A 536 23.18 6.02 40.79
N ASP A 537 23.95 6.99 40.28
CA ASP A 537 23.63 8.43 40.37
C ASP A 537 22.28 8.74 39.69
N VAL A 538 22.03 8.18 38.51
CA VAL A 538 20.79 8.38 37.74
C VAL A 538 19.63 7.65 38.42
N LYS A 539 19.85 6.42 38.88
CA LYS A 539 18.88 5.61 39.62
C LYS A 539 18.45 6.29 40.93
N ALA A 540 19.40 6.86 41.68
CA ALA A 540 19.11 7.64 42.88
C ALA A 540 18.27 8.89 42.57
N GLN A 541 18.69 9.70 41.58
CA GLN A 541 17.94 10.90 41.17
C GLN A 541 16.50 10.62 40.71
N ILE A 542 16.22 9.46 40.12
CA ILE A 542 14.86 9.05 39.78
C ILE A 542 14.12 8.58 41.03
N SER A 543 14.76 7.76 41.87
CA SER A 543 14.20 7.26 43.14
C SER A 543 13.78 8.39 44.08
N ASP A 544 14.60 9.43 44.22
CA ASP A 544 14.33 10.58 45.09
C ASP A 544 13.12 11.39 44.62
N ARG A 545 12.95 11.56 43.30
CA ARG A 545 11.77 12.22 42.74
C ARG A 545 10.51 11.38 42.92
N LEU A 546 10.59 10.06 42.68
CA LEU A 546 9.48 9.14 42.95
C LEU A 546 9.09 9.16 44.43
N MET A 547 10.05 9.07 45.35
CA MET A 547 9.81 9.22 46.79
C MET A 547 9.20 10.58 47.15
N ASN A 548 9.60 11.68 46.49
CA ASN A 548 8.97 12.99 46.69
C ASN A 548 7.50 13.01 46.24
N LEU A 549 7.16 12.34 45.14
CA LEU A 549 5.77 12.16 44.69
C LEU A 549 4.97 11.28 45.66
N LYS A 550 5.56 10.20 46.20
CA LYS A 550 4.92 9.33 47.20
C LYS A 550 4.64 10.06 48.52
N ASN A 551 5.60 10.86 48.99
CA ASN A 551 5.51 11.58 50.27
C ASN A 551 4.51 12.76 50.22
N THR A 552 4.31 13.35 49.05
CA THR A 552 3.31 14.40 48.81
C THR A 552 2.49 14.02 47.57
N PRO A 553 1.48 13.13 47.69
CA PRO A 553 0.74 12.58 46.55
C PRO A 553 -0.35 13.53 46.02
N ASN A 554 -0.96 14.34 46.89
CA ASN A 554 -1.87 15.39 46.50
C ASN A 554 -1.08 16.70 46.31
N ARG A 555 -1.07 17.22 45.08
CA ARG A 555 -0.16 18.32 44.66
C ARG A 555 -0.92 19.38 43.87
N HIS A 556 -0.51 20.63 44.02
CA HIS A 556 -0.95 21.75 43.19
C HIS A 556 0.28 22.41 42.57
N GLU A 557 0.61 22.04 41.34
CA GLU A 557 1.82 22.48 40.65
C GLU A 557 1.62 22.58 39.13
N ARG A 558 2.60 23.14 38.42
CA ARG A 558 2.55 23.27 36.96
C ARG A 558 2.65 21.90 36.26
N PRO A 559 1.91 21.67 35.16
CA PRO A 559 1.99 20.44 34.40
C PRO A 559 3.12 20.48 33.36
N SER A 560 3.81 19.35 33.17
CA SER A 560 4.50 19.03 31.93
C SER A 560 3.55 18.25 31.02
N ILE A 561 3.21 18.84 29.87
CA ILE A 561 2.27 18.29 28.89
C ILE A 561 3.05 17.46 27.87
N TYR A 562 2.71 16.19 27.72
CA TYR A 562 3.40 15.22 26.87
C TYR A 562 2.47 14.53 25.88
N HIS A 563 3.05 14.07 24.77
CA HIS A 563 2.49 13.02 23.93
C HIS A 563 3.36 11.77 24.04
N LEU A 564 2.74 10.62 24.32
CA LEU A 564 3.39 9.31 24.43
C LEU A 564 2.82 8.43 23.32
N ASP A 565 3.63 8.14 22.29
CA ASP A 565 3.20 7.59 20.99
C ASP A 565 3.91 6.28 20.66
N VAL A 566 3.20 5.19 20.35
CA VAL A 566 3.84 3.93 19.96
C VAL A 566 4.33 4.01 18.51
N ALA A 567 5.63 4.24 18.33
CA ALA A 567 6.24 4.54 17.04
C ALA A 567 5.99 3.43 16.01
N SER A 568 5.08 3.67 15.06
CA SER A 568 4.61 2.67 14.08
C SER A 568 4.02 1.40 14.74
N MET A 569 3.08 1.61 15.66
CA MET A 569 2.39 0.59 16.45
C MET A 569 2.00 -0.69 15.70
N TYR A 570 1.13 -0.61 14.69
CA TYR A 570 0.62 -1.80 14.00
C TYR A 570 1.72 -2.62 13.29
N PRO A 571 2.65 -2.03 12.51
CA PRO A 571 3.84 -2.73 12.01
C PRO A 571 4.68 -3.44 13.10
N ASN A 572 4.84 -2.84 14.28
CA ASN A 572 5.59 -3.44 15.38
C ASN A 572 4.81 -4.57 16.07
N ILE A 573 3.50 -4.40 16.32
CA ILE A 573 2.61 -5.48 16.78
C ILE A 573 2.62 -6.66 15.79
N MET A 574 2.56 -6.38 14.50
CA MET A 574 2.59 -7.39 13.42
C MET A 574 3.92 -8.14 13.39
N THR A 575 5.04 -7.42 13.42
CA THR A 575 6.36 -8.07 13.38
C THR A 575 6.64 -8.87 14.65
N THR A 576 6.33 -8.34 15.83
CA THR A 576 6.54 -9.03 17.11
C THR A 576 5.65 -10.25 17.30
N ASN A 577 4.36 -10.19 16.97
CA ASN A 577 3.48 -11.35 17.09
C ASN A 577 3.52 -12.28 15.86
N ARG A 578 4.40 -11.99 14.89
CA ARG A 578 4.59 -12.74 13.64
C ARG A 578 3.32 -12.83 12.78
N LEU A 579 2.52 -11.75 12.79
CA LEU A 579 1.22 -11.66 12.15
C LEU A 579 1.37 -11.48 10.63
N GLN A 580 0.81 -12.44 9.89
CA GLN A 580 0.65 -12.40 8.43
C GLN A 580 -0.53 -13.31 8.05
N PRO A 581 -1.22 -13.10 6.92
CA PRO A 581 -2.48 -13.79 6.64
C PRO A 581 -2.35 -15.31 6.54
N ASP A 582 -1.28 -15.83 5.94
CA ASP A 582 -1.05 -17.27 5.81
C ASP A 582 -0.65 -17.94 7.15
N SER A 583 -0.23 -17.18 8.17
CA SER A 583 0.00 -17.70 9.54
C SER A 583 -1.30 -17.93 10.32
N MET A 584 -2.45 -17.41 9.86
CA MET A 584 -3.74 -17.49 10.55
C MET A 584 -4.40 -18.84 10.26
N ILE A 585 -3.93 -19.88 10.97
CA ILE A 585 -4.35 -21.27 10.76
C ILE A 585 -5.57 -21.64 11.61
N LYS A 586 -6.33 -22.66 11.17
CA LYS A 586 -7.41 -23.24 11.98
C LYS A 586 -6.88 -24.40 12.80
N GLU A 587 -7.61 -24.76 13.86
CA GLU A 587 -7.30 -25.93 14.68
C GLU A 587 -7.24 -27.23 13.84
N SER A 588 -8.08 -27.35 12.81
CA SER A 588 -8.04 -28.46 11.84
C SER A 588 -6.69 -28.58 11.13
N ASP A 589 -6.11 -27.43 10.77
CA ASP A 589 -4.93 -27.34 9.92
C ASP A 589 -3.68 -27.49 10.79
N CYS A 590 -3.73 -26.95 12.02
CA CYS A 590 -2.75 -27.19 13.07
C CYS A 590 -2.71 -28.68 13.49
N ALA A 591 -3.87 -29.31 13.69
CA ALA A 591 -3.97 -30.70 14.15
C ALA A 591 -3.31 -31.71 13.19
N VAL A 592 -3.37 -31.39 11.89
CA VAL A 592 -2.88 -32.21 10.77
C VAL A 592 -1.38 -32.00 10.48
N CYS A 593 -0.73 -31.01 11.11
CA CYS A 593 0.66 -30.67 10.88
C CYS A 593 1.65 -31.63 11.57
N ASP A 594 2.72 -32.05 10.90
CA ASP A 594 3.74 -32.98 11.43
C ASP A 594 4.57 -32.41 12.60
N PHE A 595 4.46 -31.09 12.83
CA PHE A 595 5.00 -30.38 13.98
C PHE A 595 4.04 -30.34 15.20
N ASN A 596 2.80 -30.82 15.06
CA ASN A 596 1.80 -30.93 16.12
C ASN A 596 2.13 -32.07 17.10
N ARG A 597 3.20 -31.90 17.87
CA ARG A 597 3.72 -32.88 18.84
C ARG A 597 3.40 -32.43 20.27
N PRO A 598 3.35 -33.36 21.25
CA PRO A 598 3.22 -32.99 22.66
C PRO A 598 4.32 -31.99 23.06
N GLY A 599 3.94 -30.90 23.74
CA GLY A 599 4.86 -29.81 24.09
C GLY A 599 5.18 -28.85 22.93
N LYS A 600 4.38 -28.79 21.86
CA LYS A 600 4.49 -27.73 20.85
C LYS A 600 4.38 -26.33 21.49
N THR A 601 5.10 -25.38 20.91
CA THR A 601 5.15 -23.96 21.34
C THR A 601 4.90 -23.00 20.17
N CYS A 602 4.52 -23.52 19.00
CA CYS A 602 4.42 -22.77 17.75
C CYS A 602 3.01 -22.32 17.38
N ASP A 603 1.97 -22.71 18.12
CA ASP A 603 0.59 -22.22 17.96
C ASP A 603 0.30 -21.09 18.95
N ARG A 604 0.82 -19.89 18.67
CA ARG A 604 0.56 -18.68 19.46
C ARG A 604 -0.92 -18.31 19.34
N ARG A 605 -1.65 -18.28 20.45
CA ARG A 605 -3.07 -17.90 20.51
C ARG A 605 -3.20 -16.46 20.96
N LEU A 606 -4.03 -15.68 20.27
CA LEU A 606 -4.33 -14.27 20.61
C LEU A 606 -5.82 -13.97 20.39
N PRO A 607 -6.45 -13.16 21.26
CA PRO A 607 -7.83 -12.73 21.10
C PRO A 607 -7.98 -11.65 20.02
N TRP A 608 -9.17 -11.56 19.45
CA TRP A 608 -9.62 -10.45 18.61
C TRP A 608 -11.14 -10.24 18.74
N ALA A 609 -11.57 -8.98 18.69
CA ALA A 609 -12.98 -8.63 18.80
C ALA A 609 -13.63 -8.52 17.41
N TRP A 610 -14.33 -9.56 16.98
CA TRP A 610 -15.19 -9.52 15.78
C TRP A 610 -16.44 -8.69 16.06
N ARG A 611 -16.91 -7.96 15.06
CA ARG A 611 -18.14 -7.16 15.11
C ARG A 611 -18.95 -7.38 13.84
N GLY A 612 -20.11 -8.01 13.99
CA GLY A 612 -21.10 -8.16 12.92
C GLY A 612 -22.23 -7.15 13.04
N GLU A 613 -22.70 -6.65 11.91
CA GLU A 613 -23.95 -5.91 11.75
C GLU A 613 -24.88 -6.76 10.90
N PHE A 614 -26.08 -7.06 11.39
CA PHE A 614 -26.98 -8.06 10.81
C PHE A 614 -28.44 -7.63 10.84
N LEU A 615 -29.22 -8.23 9.95
CA LEU A 615 -30.66 -8.04 9.87
C LEU A 615 -31.36 -8.84 10.98
N PRO A 616 -32.22 -8.23 11.83
CA PRO A 616 -32.88 -8.92 12.95
C PRO A 616 -33.76 -10.12 12.56
N ALA A 617 -34.21 -10.20 11.30
CA ALA A 617 -34.94 -11.34 10.77
C ALA A 617 -34.06 -12.61 10.73
N LYS A 618 -34.66 -13.76 11.04
CA LYS A 618 -34.01 -15.07 11.09
C LYS A 618 -34.07 -15.79 9.74
N ARG A 619 -33.38 -16.93 9.68
CA ARG A 619 -33.23 -17.82 8.51
C ARG A 619 -34.56 -18.10 7.78
N ASP A 620 -35.63 -18.35 8.53
CA ASP A 620 -36.94 -18.72 7.96
C ASP A 620 -37.70 -17.54 7.38
N GLU A 621 -37.57 -16.35 7.98
CA GLU A 621 -38.12 -15.10 7.45
C GLU A 621 -37.35 -14.65 6.22
N TYR A 622 -36.02 -14.78 6.23
CA TYR A 622 -35.18 -14.64 5.04
C TYR A 622 -35.63 -15.60 3.93
N ASN A 623 -35.88 -16.87 4.24
CA ASN A 623 -36.34 -17.87 3.26
C ASN A 623 -37.76 -17.54 2.73
N MET A 624 -38.65 -17.02 3.58
CA MET A 624 -39.98 -16.54 3.18
C MET A 624 -39.88 -15.35 2.21
N ILE A 625 -39.08 -14.33 2.55
CA ILE A 625 -38.85 -13.16 1.69
C ILE A 625 -38.18 -13.58 0.38
N ARG A 626 -37.17 -14.45 0.39
CA ARG A 626 -36.54 -14.99 -0.83
C ARG A 626 -37.54 -15.72 -1.72
N ARG A 627 -38.47 -16.50 -1.15
CA ARG A 627 -39.55 -17.16 -1.90
C ARG A 627 -40.58 -16.17 -2.46
N ALA A 628 -40.89 -15.09 -1.75
CA ALA A 628 -41.76 -14.04 -2.27
C ALA A 628 -41.12 -13.34 -3.48
N VAL A 629 -39.86 -12.90 -3.34
CA VAL A 629 -39.08 -12.24 -4.40
C VAL A 629 -38.85 -13.14 -5.60
N ALA A 630 -38.68 -14.46 -5.39
CA ALA A 630 -38.54 -15.43 -6.48
C ALA A 630 -39.76 -15.51 -7.43
N ASN A 631 -40.95 -15.08 -6.97
CA ASN A 631 -42.17 -15.00 -7.77
C ASN A 631 -42.40 -13.63 -8.43
N GLU A 632 -41.57 -12.61 -8.12
CA GLU A 632 -41.61 -11.31 -8.79
C GLU A 632 -41.03 -11.41 -10.23
N LYS A 633 -41.37 -10.44 -11.10
CA LYS A 633 -40.78 -10.29 -12.44
C LYS A 633 -39.95 -9.03 -12.52
N PHE A 634 -38.79 -9.12 -13.16
CA PHE A 634 -37.77 -8.07 -13.15
C PHE A 634 -37.57 -7.45 -14.54
N PRO A 635 -37.16 -6.18 -14.65
CA PRO A 635 -36.88 -5.55 -15.94
C PRO A 635 -35.78 -6.29 -16.72
N GLY A 636 -35.85 -6.20 -18.04
CA GLY A 636 -34.82 -6.68 -18.95
C GLY A 636 -33.45 -6.00 -18.74
N LYS A 637 -32.42 -6.45 -19.45
CA LYS A 637 -31.07 -5.84 -19.37
C LYS A 637 -30.95 -4.55 -20.19
N THR A 638 -31.77 -4.41 -21.22
CA THR A 638 -31.95 -3.19 -22.02
C THR A 638 -33.43 -2.82 -22.07
N ARG A 639 -33.75 -1.54 -22.38
CA ARG A 639 -35.12 -1.00 -22.41
C ARG A 639 -36.11 -1.87 -23.21
N ASP A 640 -35.63 -2.45 -24.31
CA ASP A 640 -36.46 -3.16 -25.29
C ASP A 640 -36.39 -4.70 -25.13
N SER A 641 -35.81 -5.19 -24.02
CA SER A 641 -35.65 -6.63 -23.73
C SER A 641 -36.71 -7.15 -22.74
N PRO A 642 -37.13 -8.43 -22.84
CA PRO A 642 -38.25 -8.97 -22.07
C PRO A 642 -37.99 -9.02 -20.56
N LEU A 643 -39.08 -9.07 -19.80
CA LEU A 643 -39.05 -9.29 -18.35
C LEU A 643 -38.36 -10.61 -18.00
N ARG A 644 -37.53 -10.57 -16.97
CA ARG A 644 -36.72 -11.67 -16.44
C ARG A 644 -37.37 -12.31 -15.22
N SER A 645 -37.15 -13.62 -15.04
CA SER A 645 -37.40 -14.30 -13.78
C SER A 645 -36.29 -14.01 -12.76
N PHE A 646 -36.46 -14.45 -11.52
CA PHE A 646 -35.43 -14.36 -10.48
C PHE A 646 -34.16 -15.16 -10.86
N ASP A 647 -34.32 -16.32 -11.51
CA ASP A 647 -33.21 -17.19 -11.90
C ASP A 647 -32.42 -16.66 -13.13
N ASP A 648 -32.99 -15.69 -13.88
CA ASP A 648 -32.30 -14.95 -14.96
C ASP A 648 -31.46 -13.76 -14.45
N LEU A 649 -31.45 -13.52 -13.13
CA LEU A 649 -30.62 -12.50 -12.48
C LEU A 649 -29.25 -13.07 -12.09
N SER A 650 -28.27 -12.21 -11.84
CA SER A 650 -27.01 -12.66 -11.22
C SER A 650 -27.24 -12.98 -9.73
N GLU A 651 -26.44 -13.90 -9.17
CA GLU A 651 -26.47 -14.21 -7.72
C GLU A 651 -26.33 -12.93 -6.86
N SER A 652 -25.55 -11.95 -7.33
CA SER A 652 -25.38 -10.65 -6.68
C SER A 652 -26.64 -9.79 -6.72
N ASP A 653 -27.40 -9.80 -7.82
CA ASP A 653 -28.63 -9.02 -7.95
C ASP A 653 -29.80 -9.68 -7.21
N GLN A 654 -29.87 -11.02 -7.23
CA GLN A 654 -30.75 -11.79 -6.35
C GLN A 654 -30.56 -11.39 -4.88
N ALA A 655 -29.30 -11.44 -4.40
CA ALA A 655 -28.98 -11.09 -3.02
C ALA A 655 -29.32 -9.63 -2.67
N LYS A 656 -29.03 -8.65 -3.54
CA LYS A 656 -29.41 -7.23 -3.34
C LYS A 656 -30.93 -7.06 -3.18
N LEU A 657 -31.73 -7.72 -4.03
CA LEU A 657 -33.18 -7.62 -4.01
C LEU A 657 -33.77 -8.26 -2.74
N VAL A 658 -33.31 -9.45 -2.36
CA VAL A 658 -33.71 -10.12 -1.12
C VAL A 658 -33.29 -9.30 0.10
N LYS A 659 -32.06 -8.77 0.14
CA LYS A 659 -31.56 -7.90 1.22
C LYS A 659 -32.39 -6.63 1.37
N SER A 660 -32.73 -5.95 0.27
CA SER A 660 -33.59 -4.75 0.27
C SER A 660 -34.99 -5.03 0.82
N ARG A 661 -35.64 -6.11 0.35
CA ARG A 661 -36.95 -6.55 0.86
C ARG A 661 -36.89 -6.98 2.33
N LEU A 662 -35.77 -7.57 2.77
CA LEU A 662 -35.57 -7.92 4.18
C LEU A 662 -35.33 -6.68 5.05
N GLN A 663 -34.65 -5.64 4.55
CA GLN A 663 -34.53 -4.34 5.24
C GLN A 663 -35.91 -3.67 5.42
N GLU A 664 -36.77 -3.70 4.41
CA GLU A 664 -38.17 -3.25 4.55
C GLU A 664 -38.95 -4.07 5.60
N TYR A 665 -38.76 -5.39 5.62
CA TYR A 665 -39.40 -6.30 6.57
C TYR A 665 -38.93 -6.05 8.00
N CYS A 666 -37.61 -5.95 8.23
CA CYS A 666 -37.03 -5.63 9.54
C CYS A 666 -37.55 -4.28 10.07
N LYS A 667 -37.59 -3.25 9.23
CA LYS A 667 -38.14 -1.93 9.61
C LYS A 667 -39.62 -1.99 10.02
N LYS A 668 -40.41 -2.90 9.43
CA LYS A 668 -41.85 -3.08 9.74
C LYS A 668 -42.10 -3.92 10.99
N ILE A 669 -41.34 -5.01 11.18
CA ILE A 669 -41.58 -6.03 12.22
C ILE A 669 -40.73 -5.83 13.49
N TYR A 670 -39.48 -5.39 13.34
CA TYR A 670 -38.52 -5.20 14.43
C TYR A 670 -38.29 -3.71 14.78
N HIS A 671 -38.93 -2.79 14.04
CA HIS A 671 -38.80 -1.33 14.15
C HIS A 671 -37.37 -0.76 14.00
N LYS A 672 -36.43 -1.59 13.53
CA LYS A 672 -35.03 -1.27 13.24
C LYS A 672 -34.58 -2.04 12.00
N ILE A 673 -33.58 -1.53 11.29
CA ILE A 673 -33.05 -2.18 10.08
C ILE A 673 -31.99 -3.21 10.45
N HIS A 674 -31.14 -2.89 11.43
CA HIS A 674 -29.98 -3.68 11.83
C HIS A 674 -29.92 -3.87 13.35
N ASP A 675 -29.27 -4.95 13.77
CA ASP A 675 -28.62 -5.09 15.06
C ASP A 675 -27.10 -5.19 14.85
N SER A 676 -26.32 -4.89 15.89
CA SER A 676 -24.87 -5.13 15.90
C SER A 676 -24.46 -5.90 17.15
N LYS A 677 -23.42 -6.73 17.01
CA LYS A 677 -22.88 -7.52 18.12
C LYS A 677 -21.37 -7.67 17.99
N THR A 678 -20.67 -7.35 19.08
CA THR A 678 -19.24 -7.63 19.27
C THR A 678 -19.09 -8.97 19.97
N ILE A 679 -18.13 -9.79 19.52
CA ILE A 679 -17.81 -11.10 20.09
C ILE A 679 -16.29 -11.27 20.06
N GLU A 680 -15.69 -11.55 21.21
CA GLU A 680 -14.27 -11.94 21.26
C GLU A 680 -14.09 -13.36 20.70
N ARG A 681 -13.08 -13.53 19.87
CA ARG A 681 -12.69 -14.79 19.22
C ARG A 681 -11.19 -15.01 19.40
N GLU A 682 -10.76 -16.26 19.43
CA GLU A 682 -9.34 -16.61 19.37
C GLU A 682 -8.88 -16.71 17.91
N ALA A 683 -7.63 -16.37 17.64
CA ALA A 683 -6.91 -16.70 16.42
C ALA A 683 -5.64 -17.50 16.77
N ILE A 684 -5.25 -18.42 15.89
CA ILE A 684 -4.05 -19.25 16.04
C ILE A 684 -3.01 -18.80 15.02
N ILE A 685 -1.87 -18.30 15.49
CA ILE A 685 -0.79 -17.72 14.68
C ILE A 685 0.40 -18.68 14.64
N CYS A 686 0.57 -19.36 13.51
CA CYS A 686 1.67 -20.29 13.27
C CYS A 686 3.03 -19.58 13.35
N GLN A 687 3.83 -19.88 14.38
CA GLN A 687 5.16 -19.30 14.57
C GLN A 687 6.24 -19.92 13.66
N ARG A 688 5.90 -20.97 12.87
CA ARG A 688 6.83 -21.64 11.93
C ARG A 688 6.59 -21.32 10.46
N GLU A 689 5.48 -20.65 10.15
CA GLU A 689 5.04 -20.32 8.79
C GLU A 689 6.10 -19.56 7.97
N ASN A 690 6.08 -19.66 6.64
CA ASN A 690 7.05 -18.95 5.78
C ASN A 690 6.95 -17.42 6.01
N PRO A 691 7.96 -16.75 6.57
CA PRO A 691 7.82 -15.39 7.11
C PRO A 691 7.86 -14.28 6.05
N PHE A 692 7.77 -14.58 4.75
CA PHE A 692 7.99 -13.59 3.68
C PHE A 692 7.19 -12.29 3.83
N TYR A 693 5.95 -12.35 4.35
CA TYR A 693 5.11 -11.16 4.54
C TYR A 693 5.62 -10.35 5.74
N VAL A 694 5.78 -10.99 6.91
CA VAL A 694 6.24 -10.30 8.12
C VAL A 694 7.66 -9.77 7.99
N ASP A 695 8.55 -10.49 7.30
CA ASP A 695 9.89 -10.01 6.98
C ASP A 695 9.89 -8.91 5.93
N THR A 696 8.91 -8.88 5.00
CA THR A 696 8.72 -7.70 4.14
C THR A 696 8.39 -6.47 4.99
N VAL A 697 7.51 -6.58 6.00
CA VAL A 697 7.18 -5.47 6.91
C VAL A 697 8.39 -5.07 7.76
N ARG A 698 9.11 -6.04 8.34
CA ARG A 698 10.34 -5.83 9.14
C ARG A 698 11.40 -5.06 8.35
N ASN A 699 11.83 -5.60 7.22
CA ASN A 699 12.84 -4.99 6.35
C ASN A 699 12.45 -3.57 5.88
N PHE A 700 11.15 -3.32 5.70
CA PHE A 700 10.64 -2.04 5.23
C PHE A 700 10.56 -0.98 6.35
N ARG A 701 10.27 -1.41 7.59
CA ARG A 701 10.40 -0.59 8.80
C ARG A 701 11.86 -0.25 9.07
N ASP A 702 12.74 -1.25 9.06
CA ASP A 702 14.14 -1.07 9.47
C ASP A 702 14.87 -0.15 8.48
N ARG A 703 14.66 -0.34 7.17
CA ARG A 703 15.10 0.60 6.12
C ARG A 703 14.56 2.03 6.30
N ARG A 704 13.33 2.20 6.79
CA ARG A 704 12.79 3.53 7.13
C ARG A 704 13.55 4.15 8.30
N TYR A 705 13.93 3.37 9.31
CA TYR A 705 14.75 3.85 10.42
C TYR A 705 16.17 4.20 9.96
N ASP A 706 16.77 3.44 9.05
CA ASP A 706 18.05 3.80 8.41
C ASP A 706 17.96 5.16 7.70
N PHE A 707 16.89 5.41 6.95
CA PHE A 707 16.67 6.70 6.29
C PHE A 707 16.32 7.83 7.29
N LYS A 708 15.55 7.58 8.36
CA LYS A 708 15.33 8.51 9.50
C LYS A 708 16.68 8.90 10.14
N GLY A 709 17.59 7.94 10.27
CA GLY A 709 18.95 8.13 10.78
C GLY A 709 19.85 8.93 9.82
N GLN A 710 19.93 8.53 8.55
CA GLN A 710 20.74 9.21 7.54
C GLN A 710 20.29 10.65 7.32
N GLN A 711 18.97 10.93 7.29
CA GLN A 711 18.43 12.29 7.23
C GLN A 711 18.92 13.16 8.41
N LYS A 712 18.98 12.60 9.63
CA LYS A 712 19.52 13.29 10.82
C LYS A 712 21.04 13.53 10.72
N VAL A 713 21.81 12.55 10.22
CA VAL A 713 23.25 12.70 10.01
C VAL A 713 23.55 13.76 8.96
N TRP A 714 22.87 13.76 7.82
CA TRP A 714 23.08 14.74 6.75
C TRP A 714 22.62 16.15 7.15
N LYS A 715 21.59 16.31 7.99
CA LYS A 715 21.27 17.61 8.61
C LYS A 715 22.42 18.13 9.48
N GLY A 716 22.98 17.27 10.35
CA GLY A 716 24.17 17.62 11.14
C GLY A 716 25.39 17.98 10.27
N LYS A 717 25.59 17.28 9.14
CA LYS A 717 26.63 17.59 8.15
C LYS A 717 26.39 18.94 7.47
N VAL A 718 25.16 19.26 7.07
CA VAL A 718 24.78 20.57 6.50
C VAL A 718 25.09 21.70 7.49
N ASP A 719 24.73 21.55 8.76
CA ASP A 719 24.98 22.59 9.78
C ASP A 719 26.47 22.72 10.13
N SER A 720 27.21 21.61 10.14
CA SER A 720 28.67 21.61 10.26
C SER A 720 29.35 22.32 9.08
N LEU A 721 28.92 22.06 7.84
CA LEU A 721 29.50 22.66 6.62
C LEU A 721 29.24 24.18 6.56
N LYS A 722 28.06 24.65 7.01
CA LYS A 722 27.81 26.09 7.22
C LYS A 722 28.78 26.67 8.25
N GLY A 723 28.94 25.99 9.39
CA GLY A 723 29.81 26.43 10.49
C GLY A 723 31.31 26.46 10.12
N SER A 724 31.75 25.60 9.21
CA SER A 724 33.14 25.56 8.72
C SER A 724 33.40 26.44 7.49
N GLY A 725 32.40 27.18 6.99
CA GLY A 725 32.55 28.02 5.79
C GLY A 725 32.83 27.24 4.50
N ALA A 726 32.26 26.03 4.36
CA ALA A 726 32.41 25.19 3.17
C ALA A 726 31.83 25.86 1.91
N THR A 727 32.22 25.37 0.73
CA THR A 727 31.79 26.00 -0.54
C THR A 727 30.30 25.79 -0.81
N ALA A 728 29.70 26.72 -1.56
CA ALA A 728 28.27 26.66 -1.86
C ALA A 728 27.82 25.33 -2.52
N PRO A 729 28.55 24.72 -3.47
CA PRO A 729 28.20 23.41 -4.03
C PRO A 729 28.17 22.27 -3.00
N GLU A 730 29.13 22.23 -2.06
CA GLU A 730 29.17 21.19 -1.01
C GLU A 730 27.97 21.29 -0.07
N ILE A 731 27.56 22.52 0.26
CA ILE A 731 26.37 22.81 1.07
C ILE A 731 25.09 22.51 0.27
N GLU A 732 25.07 22.75 -1.04
CA GLU A 732 23.96 22.43 -1.94
C GLU A 732 23.75 20.91 -2.04
N GLU A 733 24.82 20.14 -2.25
CA GLU A 733 24.76 18.67 -2.35
C GLU A 733 24.34 18.03 -1.02
N ALA A 734 24.90 18.50 0.11
CA ALA A 734 24.49 18.03 1.42
C ALA A 734 23.00 18.33 1.72
N LYS A 735 22.42 19.42 1.17
CA LYS A 735 20.97 19.67 1.23
C LYS A 735 20.18 18.69 0.36
N LYS A 736 20.63 18.37 -0.86
CA LYS A 736 19.97 17.35 -1.72
C LYS A 736 19.85 16.02 -0.99
N MET A 737 20.93 15.56 -0.35
CA MET A 737 20.92 14.31 0.42
C MET A 737 19.94 14.35 1.61
N VAL A 738 19.79 15.49 2.29
CA VAL A 738 18.73 15.67 3.31
C VAL A 738 17.32 15.49 2.70
N VAL A 739 17.05 16.09 1.54
CA VAL A 739 15.75 15.98 0.85
C VAL A 739 15.49 14.55 0.36
N LEU A 740 16.52 13.88 -0.18
CA LEU A 740 16.46 12.50 -0.63
C LEU A 740 16.11 11.54 0.52
N PHE A 741 16.85 11.60 1.64
CA PHE A 741 16.57 10.72 2.79
C PHE A 741 15.25 11.04 3.50
N ASP A 742 14.80 12.30 3.48
CA ASP A 742 13.47 12.64 4.00
C ASP A 742 12.36 12.10 3.11
N SER A 743 12.50 12.24 1.79
CA SER A 743 11.57 11.68 0.80
C SER A 743 11.51 10.15 0.90
N LEU A 744 12.66 9.49 1.05
CA LEU A 744 12.76 8.04 1.24
C LEU A 744 12.08 7.57 2.54
N GLN A 745 12.30 8.22 3.69
CA GLN A 745 11.65 7.80 4.95
C GLN A 745 10.14 8.08 4.95
N LEU A 746 9.68 9.16 4.29
CA LEU A 746 8.26 9.45 4.11
C LEU A 746 7.58 8.45 3.17
N ALA A 747 8.19 8.13 2.02
CA ALA A 747 7.76 7.09 1.11
C ALA A 747 7.61 5.74 1.84
N HIS A 748 8.58 5.40 2.69
CA HIS A 748 8.49 4.19 3.49
C HIS A 748 7.42 4.31 4.60
N LYS A 749 7.16 5.49 5.21
CA LYS A 749 6.08 5.66 6.20
C LYS A 749 4.70 5.34 5.61
N VAL A 750 4.41 5.85 4.40
CA VAL A 750 3.11 5.68 3.73
C VAL A 750 2.83 4.21 3.42
N ILE A 751 3.79 3.50 2.82
CA ILE A 751 3.64 2.08 2.49
C ILE A 751 3.66 1.20 3.76
N LEU A 752 4.48 1.54 4.78
CA LEU A 752 4.55 0.80 6.04
C LEU A 752 3.21 0.76 6.77
N ASN A 753 2.54 1.92 6.89
CA ASN A 753 1.21 1.99 7.49
C ASN A 753 0.13 1.28 6.64
N SER A 754 0.39 1.08 5.35
CA SER A 754 -0.57 0.48 4.41
C SER A 754 -0.56 -1.07 4.42
N PHE A 755 0.49 -1.74 4.91
CA PHE A 755 0.49 -3.21 5.05
C PHE A 755 -0.62 -3.75 5.96
N TYR A 756 -0.93 -3.02 7.04
CA TYR A 756 -2.02 -3.36 7.95
C TYR A 756 -3.38 -3.20 7.23
N GLY A 757 -3.63 -2.06 6.59
CA GLY A 757 -4.88 -1.84 5.85
C GLY A 757 -5.08 -2.78 4.65
N TYR A 758 -3.98 -3.27 4.05
CA TYR A 758 -4.02 -4.15 2.89
C TYR A 758 -4.65 -5.53 3.18
N VAL A 759 -4.51 -6.11 4.37
CA VAL A 759 -5.09 -7.44 4.66
C VAL A 759 -6.62 -7.43 4.79
N MET A 760 -7.22 -6.24 4.84
CA MET A 760 -8.67 -6.02 4.79
C MET A 760 -9.17 -5.41 3.47
N ARG A 761 -8.27 -5.14 2.51
CA ARG A 761 -8.64 -4.56 1.21
C ARG A 761 -9.41 -5.57 0.37
N LYS A 762 -10.57 -5.17 -0.15
CA LYS A 762 -11.35 -5.96 -1.12
C LYS A 762 -10.50 -6.33 -2.33
N GLY A 763 -10.49 -7.62 -2.68
CA GLY A 763 -9.62 -8.14 -3.74
C GLY A 763 -8.13 -8.17 -3.40
N SER A 764 -7.73 -8.03 -2.13
CA SER A 764 -6.40 -8.42 -1.65
C SER A 764 -6.11 -9.90 -1.97
N ARG A 765 -4.85 -10.24 -2.19
CA ARG A 765 -4.41 -11.65 -2.31
C ARG A 765 -4.20 -12.31 -0.96
N TRP A 766 -3.70 -11.53 0.00
CA TRP A 766 -3.40 -11.95 1.36
C TRP A 766 -4.40 -11.24 2.27
N TYR A 767 -5.61 -11.79 2.32
CA TYR A 767 -6.73 -11.24 3.10
C TYR A 767 -6.89 -12.04 4.40
N SER A 768 -7.00 -11.35 5.53
CA SER A 768 -7.42 -11.93 6.82
C SER A 768 -8.02 -10.84 7.71
N MET A 769 -9.21 -11.12 8.23
CA MET A 769 -9.89 -10.26 9.20
C MET A 769 -9.37 -10.52 10.63
N GLU A 770 -9.04 -11.77 10.90
CA GLU A 770 -8.42 -12.26 12.13
C GLU A 770 -7.13 -11.48 12.41
N MET A 771 -6.24 -11.38 11.41
CA MET A 771 -4.99 -10.63 11.52
C MET A 771 -5.20 -9.16 11.88
N ALA A 772 -6.14 -8.48 11.21
CA ALA A 772 -6.43 -7.07 11.48
C ALA A 772 -7.05 -6.88 12.87
N GLY A 773 -7.99 -7.76 13.26
CA GLY A 773 -8.61 -7.76 14.58
C GLY A 773 -7.62 -8.02 15.72
N VAL A 774 -6.71 -9.00 15.57
CA VAL A 774 -5.64 -9.26 16.54
C VAL A 774 -4.72 -8.05 16.67
N THR A 775 -4.38 -7.41 15.54
CA THR A 775 -3.50 -6.23 15.53
C THR A 775 -4.15 -5.06 16.27
N CYS A 776 -5.42 -4.76 16.01
CA CYS A 776 -6.16 -3.70 16.72
C CYS A 776 -6.39 -4.01 18.20
N LEU A 777 -6.82 -5.22 18.57
CA LEU A 777 -7.10 -5.54 19.98
C LEU A 777 -5.81 -5.57 20.82
N THR A 778 -4.71 -6.09 20.26
CA THR A 778 -3.39 -5.98 20.90
C THR A 778 -2.99 -4.51 21.12
N GLY A 779 -3.22 -3.65 20.12
CA GLY A 779 -2.97 -2.21 20.25
C GLY A 779 -3.84 -1.55 21.32
N ALA A 780 -5.13 -1.87 21.35
CA ALA A 780 -6.06 -1.39 22.38
C ALA A 780 -5.60 -1.77 23.79
N HIS A 781 -5.17 -3.02 24.01
CA HIS A 781 -4.65 -3.46 25.32
C HIS A 781 -3.32 -2.77 25.70
N ILE A 782 -2.43 -2.49 24.74
CA ILE A 782 -1.18 -1.75 25.00
C ILE A 782 -1.48 -0.31 25.45
N ILE A 783 -2.35 0.39 24.72
CA ILE A 783 -2.65 1.79 25.00
C ILE A 783 -3.55 1.96 26.24
N GLN A 784 -4.43 1.00 26.53
CA GLN A 784 -5.19 0.94 27.79
C GLN A 784 -4.26 0.74 28.99
N MET A 785 -3.30 -0.18 28.93
CA MET A 785 -2.29 -0.39 29.99
C MET A 785 -1.47 0.88 30.26
N ALA A 786 -1.06 1.59 29.20
CA ALA A 786 -0.35 2.86 29.33
C ALA A 786 -1.24 3.95 29.97
N ARG A 787 -2.52 4.03 29.58
CA ARG A 787 -3.52 4.95 30.14
C ARG A 787 -3.81 4.68 31.62
N GLU A 788 -3.92 3.41 32.02
CA GLU A 788 -4.06 2.98 33.43
C GLU A 788 -2.89 3.47 34.29
N LEU A 789 -1.64 3.34 33.82
CA LEU A 789 -0.49 3.88 34.56
C LEU A 789 -0.51 5.41 34.62
N VAL A 790 -0.77 6.07 33.48
CA VAL A 790 -0.76 7.54 33.37
C VAL A 790 -1.87 8.18 34.21
N GLU A 791 -3.03 7.54 34.38
CA GLU A 791 -4.09 7.98 35.29
C GLU A 791 -3.69 7.87 36.77
N ARG A 792 -2.87 6.88 37.14
CA ARG A 792 -2.39 6.69 38.52
C ARG A 792 -1.30 7.68 38.94
N ILE A 793 -0.53 8.22 38.00
CA ILE A 793 0.64 9.10 38.28
C ILE A 793 0.51 10.54 37.76
N GLY A 794 -0.56 10.83 37.01
CA GLY A 794 -0.74 12.07 36.27
C GLY A 794 -2.20 12.23 35.84
N ARG A 795 -2.44 12.86 34.67
CA ARG A 795 -3.78 13.07 34.12
C ARG A 795 -3.77 12.87 32.59
N PRO A 796 -4.35 11.77 32.06
CA PRO A 796 -4.55 11.60 30.63
C PRO A 796 -5.71 12.49 30.14
N LEU A 797 -5.54 13.11 28.98
CA LEU A 797 -6.47 14.10 28.41
C LEU A 797 -7.25 13.52 27.22
N GLU A 798 -6.51 12.90 26.30
CA GLU A 798 -7.04 12.19 25.13
C GLU A 798 -6.17 10.96 24.85
N LEU A 799 -6.79 9.93 24.31
CA LEU A 799 -6.16 8.72 23.80
C LEU A 799 -6.66 8.51 22.38
N ASP A 800 -5.76 8.36 21.42
CA ASP A 800 -6.10 8.00 20.05
C ASP A 800 -5.16 6.93 19.51
N THR A 801 -5.69 5.70 19.42
CA THR A 801 -5.11 4.54 18.74
C THR A 801 -3.75 4.08 19.28
N ASP A 802 -2.69 4.81 18.94
CA ASP A 802 -1.29 4.58 19.29
C ASP A 802 -0.70 5.67 20.20
N GLY A 803 -1.39 6.79 20.41
CA GLY A 803 -0.93 7.92 21.24
C GLY A 803 -1.81 8.23 22.46
N ILE A 804 -1.17 8.71 23.54
CA ILE A 804 -1.81 9.33 24.71
C ILE A 804 -1.28 10.76 24.88
N TRP A 805 -2.20 11.73 24.99
CA TRP A 805 -1.91 13.07 25.50
C TRP A 805 -2.12 13.11 27.00
N CYS A 806 -1.13 13.58 27.76
CA CYS A 806 -1.21 13.62 29.22
C CYS A 806 -0.49 14.81 29.86
N MET A 807 -0.89 15.13 31.09
CA MET A 807 -0.14 15.97 32.01
C MET A 807 0.54 15.10 33.08
N LEU A 808 1.83 15.35 33.32
CA LEU A 808 2.56 14.88 34.48
C LEU A 808 2.91 16.08 35.40
N PRO A 809 3.11 15.89 36.71
CA PRO A 809 3.64 16.94 37.58
C PRO A 809 5.02 17.42 37.10
N ALA A 810 5.33 18.72 37.16
CA ALA A 810 6.65 19.24 36.79
C ALA A 810 7.80 18.73 37.69
N THR A 811 7.48 18.19 38.88
CA THR A 811 8.43 17.49 39.76
C THR A 811 8.68 16.02 39.38
N PHE A 812 8.00 15.48 38.37
CA PHE A 812 8.18 14.09 37.91
C PHE A 812 9.60 13.84 37.38
N PRO A 813 10.14 12.61 37.47
CA PRO A 813 11.35 12.22 36.73
C PRO A 813 11.12 12.28 35.22
N GLU A 814 11.62 13.33 34.56
CA GLU A 814 11.56 13.51 33.10
C GLU A 814 12.79 12.89 32.39
N ASN A 815 13.82 13.71 32.13
CA ASN A 815 14.95 13.37 31.25
C ASN A 815 16.26 13.27 32.03
N PHE A 816 17.04 12.22 31.75
CA PHE A 816 18.32 11.92 32.39
C PHE A 816 19.35 11.50 31.33
N ALA A 817 20.61 11.36 31.72
CA ALA A 817 21.65 10.87 30.81
C ALA A 817 22.63 9.91 31.49
N PHE A 818 22.77 8.71 30.94
CA PHE A 818 23.86 7.82 31.25
C PHE A 818 25.12 8.24 30.49
N THR A 819 26.28 8.17 31.16
CA THR A 819 27.58 8.49 30.60
C THR A 819 28.35 7.19 30.36
N LEU A 820 28.80 6.98 29.13
CA LEU A 820 29.62 5.85 28.74
C LEU A 820 31.09 6.08 29.13
N LYS A 821 31.86 5.01 29.34
CA LYS A 821 33.33 5.03 29.55
C LYS A 821 34.10 5.83 28.48
N ASN A 822 33.55 5.97 27.28
CA ASN A 822 34.12 6.76 26.18
C ASN A 822 33.68 8.23 26.14
N GLY A 823 33.01 8.73 27.20
CA GLY A 823 32.54 10.12 27.34
C GLY A 823 31.26 10.46 26.57
N LYS A 824 30.75 9.57 25.71
CA LYS A 824 29.45 9.77 25.05
C LYS A 824 28.30 9.65 26.06
N LYS A 825 27.22 10.39 25.83
CA LYS A 825 26.02 10.35 26.66
C LYS A 825 24.86 9.71 25.93
N ILE A 826 24.15 8.84 26.63
CA ILE A 826 22.87 8.23 26.25
C ILE A 826 21.78 9.03 26.97
N ALA A 827 20.89 9.68 26.25
CA ALA A 827 19.78 10.42 26.85
C ALA A 827 18.56 9.50 26.99
N ILE A 828 18.01 9.40 28.20
CA ILE A 828 16.80 8.64 28.48
C ILE A 828 15.67 9.58 28.92
N SER A 829 14.43 9.19 28.64
CA SER A 829 13.24 9.85 29.17
C SER A 829 12.44 8.84 29.98
N TYR A 830 12.39 9.01 31.30
CA TYR A 830 11.80 8.02 32.20
C TYR A 830 10.30 7.74 31.96
N PRO A 831 9.45 8.72 31.55
CA PRO A 831 8.06 8.44 31.15
C PRO A 831 7.95 7.45 29.98
N CYS A 832 8.98 7.40 29.12
CA CYS A 832 9.07 6.45 28.02
C CYS A 832 9.58 5.08 28.52
N VAL A 833 10.69 5.08 29.27
CA VAL A 833 11.34 3.87 29.80
C VAL A 833 10.40 3.04 30.68
N MET A 834 9.60 3.68 31.55
CA MET A 834 8.63 2.97 32.40
C MET A 834 7.55 2.24 31.58
N LEU A 835 7.08 2.85 30.48
CA LEU A 835 6.09 2.24 29.60
C LEU A 835 6.70 1.14 28.74
N ASN A 836 7.89 1.35 28.15
CA ASN A 836 8.56 0.35 27.32
C ASN A 836 8.94 -0.89 28.13
N HIS A 837 9.39 -0.73 29.38
CA HIS A 837 9.62 -1.85 30.29
C HIS A 837 8.34 -2.67 30.53
N LEU A 838 7.20 -2.02 30.81
CA LEU A 838 5.91 -2.70 31.01
C LEU A 838 5.37 -3.34 29.72
N VAL A 839 5.57 -2.71 28.55
CA VAL A 839 5.23 -3.30 27.25
C VAL A 839 6.04 -4.56 27.00
N HIS A 840 7.35 -4.54 27.27
CA HIS A 840 8.18 -5.73 27.15
C HIS A 840 7.89 -6.79 28.22
N GLY A 841 7.46 -6.40 29.42
CA GLY A 841 7.00 -7.33 30.45
C GLY A 841 5.68 -8.04 30.14
N ARG A 842 4.76 -7.41 29.38
CA ARG A 842 3.41 -7.94 29.12
C ARG A 842 3.16 -8.46 27.70
N PHE A 843 3.81 -7.91 26.67
CA PHE A 843 3.45 -8.16 25.25
C PHE A 843 4.56 -8.83 24.42
N THR A 844 5.69 -9.22 25.02
CA THR A 844 6.78 -9.91 24.31
C THR A 844 6.38 -11.28 23.78
N ASN A 845 6.80 -11.61 22.56
CA ASN A 845 6.54 -12.91 21.95
C ASN A 845 7.68 -13.89 22.25
N HIS A 846 7.60 -14.57 23.38
CA HIS A 846 8.52 -15.65 23.79
C HIS A 846 8.36 -16.96 22.97
N GLN A 847 7.44 -16.99 22.00
CA GLN A 847 7.17 -18.15 21.14
C GLN A 847 7.72 -17.98 19.71
N TYR A 848 8.36 -16.84 19.41
CA TYR A 848 8.81 -16.51 18.06
C TYR A 848 9.81 -17.54 17.55
N GLN A 849 9.52 -18.15 16.39
CA GLN A 849 10.35 -19.18 15.78
C GLN A 849 10.87 -18.81 14.39
N THR A 850 12.17 -19.07 14.21
CA THR A 850 12.91 -18.84 12.96
C THR A 850 13.57 -20.15 12.52
N LEU A 851 13.55 -20.43 11.22
CA LEU A 851 14.20 -21.57 10.60
C LEU A 851 15.71 -21.31 10.53
N VAL A 852 16.51 -22.10 11.26
CA VAL A 852 17.98 -21.92 11.37
C VAL A 852 18.74 -22.90 10.48
N ASP A 853 18.15 -24.05 10.19
CA ASP A 853 18.68 -25.01 9.21
C ASP A 853 17.55 -25.45 8.26
N PRO A 854 17.53 -24.93 7.01
CA PRO A 854 16.56 -25.32 5.99
C PRO A 854 16.69 -26.76 5.48
N THR A 855 17.77 -27.49 5.81
CA THR A 855 17.99 -28.87 5.37
C THR A 855 17.45 -29.91 6.35
N THR A 856 17.50 -29.62 7.65
CA THR A 856 16.91 -30.47 8.71
C THR A 856 15.56 -29.94 9.22
N PHE A 857 15.07 -28.83 8.67
CA PHE A 857 13.86 -28.10 9.11
C PHE A 857 13.91 -27.72 10.60
N ARG A 858 15.11 -27.37 11.10
CA ARG A 858 15.32 -27.02 12.51
C ARG A 858 14.98 -25.56 12.78
N TYR A 859 13.97 -25.35 13.62
CA TYR A 859 13.58 -24.05 14.14
C TYR A 859 14.21 -23.79 15.52
N GLU A 860 14.52 -22.53 15.80
CA GLU A 860 14.94 -22.04 17.12
C GLU A 860 13.91 -21.03 17.65
N THR A 861 13.64 -21.09 18.96
CA THR A 861 12.66 -20.22 19.63
C THR A 861 13.41 -19.14 20.38
N HIS A 862 13.01 -17.88 20.18
CA HIS A 862 13.55 -16.72 20.90
C HIS A 862 12.43 -15.76 21.29
N SER A 863 12.79 -14.70 21.99
CA SER A 863 11.87 -13.62 22.35
C SER A 863 12.03 -12.45 21.38
N ASP A 864 10.98 -12.10 20.63
CA ASP A 864 10.91 -10.85 19.86
C ASP A 864 9.96 -9.87 20.58
N ASN A 865 10.39 -8.61 20.71
CA ASN A 865 9.49 -7.48 20.89
C ASN A 865 10.15 -6.22 20.29
N SER A 866 9.37 -5.44 19.57
CA SER A 866 9.78 -4.21 18.87
C SER A 866 8.82 -3.05 19.08
N ILE A 867 7.94 -3.15 20.08
CA ILE A 867 6.90 -2.19 20.39
C ILE A 867 7.44 -1.19 21.42
N PHE A 868 7.86 -0.02 20.94
CA PHE A 868 8.37 1.07 21.78
C PHE A 868 7.50 2.32 21.62
N PHE A 869 7.26 3.01 22.73
CA PHE A 869 6.86 4.41 22.74
C PHE A 869 8.05 5.30 22.31
N GLU A 870 7.75 6.37 21.57
CA GLU A 870 8.52 7.62 21.50
C GLU A 870 7.78 8.67 22.35
N VAL A 871 8.50 9.65 22.92
CA VAL A 871 7.91 10.77 23.69
C VAL A 871 8.16 12.09 22.96
N ASP A 872 7.15 12.96 22.94
CA ASP A 872 7.25 14.31 22.39
C ASP A 872 6.70 15.36 23.37
N GLY A 873 7.29 16.55 23.32
CA GLY A 873 7.16 17.61 24.33
C GLY A 873 8.43 17.76 25.21
N PRO A 874 8.32 18.40 26.41
CA PRO A 874 7.09 18.91 26.99
C PRO A 874 6.58 20.17 26.27
N TYR A 875 5.27 20.20 26.01
CA TYR A 875 4.59 21.27 25.29
C TYR A 875 4.35 22.52 26.14
N LYS A 876 3.87 23.61 25.52
CA LYS A 876 3.50 24.88 26.18
C LYS A 876 2.03 24.89 26.62
N GLY A 877 1.16 24.31 25.81
CA GLY A 877 -0.26 24.19 26.12
C GLY A 877 -1.02 23.29 25.15
N MET A 878 -2.17 22.80 25.62
CA MET A 878 -3.12 21.97 24.88
C MET A 878 -4.54 22.44 25.17
N ILE A 879 -5.41 22.43 24.17
CA ILE A 879 -6.82 22.85 24.26
C ILE A 879 -7.67 21.71 23.69
N LEU A 880 -8.62 21.21 24.49
CA LEU A 880 -9.57 20.15 24.11
C LEU A 880 -11.02 20.65 24.28
N PRO A 881 -11.89 20.53 23.26
CA PRO A 881 -13.28 20.96 23.32
C PRO A 881 -14.21 19.82 23.81
N THR A 882 -15.26 20.20 24.54
CA THR A 882 -16.35 19.29 24.95
C THR A 882 -17.53 19.36 23.96
N SER A 883 -18.49 18.44 24.08
CA SER A 883 -19.70 18.44 23.24
C SER A 883 -20.74 19.47 23.72
N LYS A 884 -21.86 19.55 22.99
CA LYS A 884 -23.11 20.17 23.49
C LYS A 884 -24.04 19.16 24.16
N GLU A 885 -23.74 17.88 24.06
CA GLU A 885 -24.42 16.81 24.77
C GLU A 885 -23.75 16.58 26.13
N GLU A 886 -24.56 16.40 27.17
CA GLU A 886 -24.13 16.09 28.52
C GLU A 886 -23.30 14.79 28.56
N ASP A 887 -22.29 14.77 29.44
CA ASP A 887 -21.31 13.67 29.63
C ASP A 887 -20.60 13.15 28.36
N LYS A 888 -20.41 13.99 27.34
CA LYS A 888 -19.69 13.64 26.11
C LYS A 888 -18.63 14.68 25.72
N ASN A 889 -17.38 14.24 25.54
CA ASN A 889 -16.30 15.04 24.97
C ASN A 889 -16.08 14.75 23.48
N LEU A 890 -15.44 15.69 22.76
CA LEU A 890 -15.20 15.58 21.32
C LEU A 890 -13.85 14.93 21.03
N LYS A 891 -13.87 13.64 20.68
CA LYS A 891 -12.69 12.85 20.28
C LYS A 891 -12.06 13.35 18.98
N LYS A 892 -10.74 13.19 18.83
CA LYS A 892 -9.92 13.56 17.66
C LYS A 892 -9.98 15.06 17.35
N ARG A 893 -10.05 15.91 18.39
CA ARG A 893 -10.12 17.37 18.25
C ARG A 893 -9.35 18.05 19.38
N TYR A 894 -8.22 18.64 19.03
CA TYR A 894 -7.36 19.36 19.96
C TYR A 894 -6.52 20.40 19.22
N ALA A 895 -6.02 21.39 19.96
CA ALA A 895 -4.98 22.30 19.51
C ALA A 895 -3.82 22.29 20.50
N VAL A 896 -2.59 22.14 20.00
CA VAL A 896 -1.38 22.03 20.82
C VAL A 896 -0.39 23.12 20.41
N SER A 897 0.26 23.73 21.40
CA SER A 897 1.26 24.78 21.22
C SER A 897 2.63 24.30 21.71
N SER A 898 3.62 24.37 20.84
CA SER A 898 5.03 24.13 21.18
C SER A 898 5.57 25.24 22.09
N ARG A 899 6.62 24.92 22.86
CA ARG A 899 7.44 25.95 23.51
C ARG A 899 8.26 26.64 22.43
N CYS A 900 8.26 27.98 22.41
CA CYS A 900 9.23 28.72 21.62
C CYS A 900 10.64 28.33 22.09
N ARG A 901 11.55 28.09 21.14
CA ARG A 901 12.99 27.96 21.42
C ARG A 901 13.63 29.34 21.48
#